data_AF-A0A535QCA6-F1
#
_entry.id   AF-A0A535QCA6-F1
#
_cell.length_a   1.000
_cell.length_b   1.000
_cell.length_c   1.000
_cell.angle_alpha   90.00
_cell.angle_beta   90.00
_cell.angle_gamma   90.00
#
_symmetry.space_group_name_H-M   'P 1'
#
loop_
_entity.id
_entity.type
_entity.pdbx_description
1 polymer ?
#
loop_
_entity_poly.entity_id
_entity_poly.type
_entity_poly.pdbx_seq_one_letter_code
_entity_poly.pdbx_strand_id
1 'polypeptide(L)'
;MAKVRAALIQAYANMPKQEAIAKHEELIGEAAKKGAQITCLQEIFFGPYFPAEQNTKWYDTAEPDDGPTVKRMQELARKHKMVLIVPFYEEAQTGVYYNTAVVIENDGTVLGKYRKTHIPHVGPCFWEKFYFKPGNLGYPVWDTSVGRVGLLICYDRHFPEPARELGLKGAELVFNPSATVKSLSRYLWELEQPAHAVANGYWIGAINRVGVEKPLNDAQFYGSSYFCDPRRPREAAAMKTLIKNGTVVTASDTSKADVLVDGEKVVAIGTQLEARADQTLDAEGRLVMPGAVDVHTHMELPFGGTFASDDFATGTAAAAWGGTTTIVDFAVQTFGQSLRQGLDQWHQKAQGKAHIDYGFHMIVREVNDSILKEMDQLVREGVPSFKLFMAYPGVFMLDDASIFRAMSRTAENGGLIMMHAENGGAIDVLVKRYLEAGKGDPINHGLTRPASMEGEATGRAIALARLAEVAVYIVHLSSKEALDAVREARDDGAPAFAETCPQYLYLSLEDLGRPGFEGAKYVCSPPLRPKPHHDELWKGLVQDDLQLVATDHCPFHFKGQKDLGRGDFSKIPNGLPGVEDRFTLIFHGGVNAGRITLNRFVELVATAPAKMFGLFPRKGTIAPGSDADIVIFNPEVERTLSVKTHHMNVDYSCYEGMKVKGLPEIVMQRGNVLVRDGKFQGTKGAGQFLRRAPFHGTPAPERSAVGATA
;
A
#
# COMPACT_ATOMS: atom_id res chain seq x y z
N MET A 1 -9.70 3.19 36.08
CA MET A 1 -10.80 3.91 35.39
C MET A 1 -11.91 2.92 35.12
N ALA A 2 -13.15 3.29 35.41
CA ALA A 2 -14.31 2.52 34.98
C ALA A 2 -14.33 2.47 33.44
N LYS A 3 -14.71 1.33 32.87
CA LYS A 3 -14.86 1.18 31.42
C LYS A 3 -16.13 1.92 30.99
N VAL A 4 -15.99 2.99 30.22
CA VAL A 4 -17.12 3.75 29.67
C VAL A 4 -17.36 3.32 28.23
N ARG A 5 -18.59 3.00 27.89
CA ARG A 5 -19.01 2.77 26.50
C ARG A 5 -19.61 4.05 25.94
N ALA A 6 -18.95 4.66 24.97
CA ALA A 6 -19.37 5.92 24.36
C ALA A 6 -19.70 5.75 22.86
N ALA A 7 -20.56 6.61 22.33
CA ALA A 7 -20.91 6.66 20.92
C ALA A 7 -20.73 8.06 20.34
N LEU A 8 -20.38 8.14 19.05
CA LEU A 8 -20.31 9.39 18.29
C LEU A 8 -21.31 9.28 17.15
N ILE A 9 -22.28 10.19 17.10
CA ILE A 9 -23.35 10.15 16.11
C ILE A 9 -23.01 11.15 14.99
N GLN A 10 -22.73 10.61 13.82
CA GLN A 10 -22.58 11.35 12.56
C GLN A 10 -23.73 10.97 11.62
N ALA A 11 -24.39 11.96 11.05
CA ALA A 11 -25.55 11.78 10.21
C ALA A 11 -25.60 12.84 9.10
N TYR A 12 -26.03 12.42 7.91
CA TYR A 12 -26.39 13.37 6.86
C TYR A 12 -27.61 14.18 7.30
N ALA A 13 -27.51 15.51 7.36
CA ALA A 13 -28.53 16.38 7.96
C ALA A 13 -29.03 17.50 7.02
N ASN A 14 -28.78 17.40 5.72
CA ASN A 14 -29.33 18.31 4.71
C ASN A 14 -30.84 18.07 4.46
N MET A 15 -31.66 18.33 5.48
CA MET A 15 -33.10 18.12 5.50
C MET A 15 -33.76 19.12 6.47
N PRO A 16 -35.09 19.26 6.45
CA PRO A 16 -35.80 20.11 7.41
C PRO A 16 -35.46 19.76 8.87
N LYS A 17 -35.47 20.78 9.74
CA LYS A 17 -35.07 20.67 11.16
C LYS A 17 -35.73 19.50 11.89
N GLN A 18 -37.05 19.31 11.73
CA GLN A 18 -37.79 18.25 12.43
C GLN A 18 -37.42 16.84 11.95
N GLU A 19 -37.14 16.67 10.65
CA GLU A 19 -36.67 15.39 10.09
C GLU A 19 -35.26 15.08 10.58
N ALA A 20 -34.38 16.08 10.61
CA ALA A 20 -33.04 15.93 11.14
C ALA A 20 -33.06 15.56 12.63
N ILE A 21 -33.93 16.17 13.42
CA ILE A 21 -34.12 15.80 14.84
C ILE A 21 -34.56 14.35 14.93
N ALA A 22 -35.66 13.95 14.27
CA ALA A 22 -36.18 12.58 14.31
C ALA A 22 -35.13 11.53 13.95
N LYS A 23 -34.31 11.79 12.92
CA LYS A 23 -33.20 10.92 12.53
C LYS A 23 -32.16 10.75 13.64
N HIS A 24 -31.81 11.83 14.34
CA HIS A 24 -30.88 11.74 15.47
C HIS A 24 -31.50 11.04 16.67
N GLU A 25 -32.81 11.16 16.92
CA GLU A 25 -33.49 10.40 17.97
C GLU A 25 -33.43 8.89 17.72
N GLU A 26 -33.58 8.46 16.47
CA GLU A 26 -33.41 7.06 16.07
C GLU A 26 -31.98 6.57 16.35
N LEU A 27 -30.97 7.33 15.91
CA LEU A 27 -29.56 6.99 16.11
C LEU A 27 -29.15 6.97 17.59
N ILE A 28 -29.71 7.87 18.40
CA ILE A 28 -29.57 7.86 19.87
C ILE A 28 -30.15 6.55 20.43
N GLY A 29 -31.34 6.15 19.97
CA GLY A 29 -31.96 4.89 20.35
C GLY A 29 -31.13 3.67 19.97
N GLU A 30 -30.50 3.67 18.78
CA GLU A 30 -29.58 2.61 18.37
C GLU A 30 -28.30 2.57 19.22
N ALA A 31 -27.72 3.72 19.52
CA ALA A 31 -26.55 3.81 20.40
C ALA A 31 -26.86 3.25 21.79
N ALA A 32 -28.04 3.59 22.33
CA ALA A 32 -28.52 3.06 23.60
C ALA A 32 -28.75 1.54 23.55
N LYS A 33 -29.34 0.99 22.48
CA LYS A 33 -29.48 -0.47 22.27
C LYS A 33 -28.12 -1.17 22.22
N LYS A 34 -27.10 -0.50 21.68
CA LYS A 34 -25.71 -0.97 21.68
C LYS A 34 -25.02 -0.73 23.02
N GLY A 35 -25.71 -0.23 24.05
CA GLY A 35 -25.17 -0.06 25.41
C GLY A 35 -24.28 1.17 25.58
N ALA A 36 -24.40 2.19 24.73
CA ALA A 36 -23.73 3.47 24.96
C ALA A 36 -24.27 4.13 26.25
N GLN A 37 -23.35 4.62 27.08
CA GLN A 37 -23.61 5.33 28.33
C GLN A 37 -23.49 6.85 28.15
N ILE A 38 -22.79 7.29 27.11
CA ILE A 38 -22.70 8.68 26.67
C ILE A 38 -22.67 8.75 25.15
N THR A 39 -23.32 9.76 24.57
CA THR A 39 -23.19 10.04 23.14
C THR A 39 -23.11 11.53 22.85
N CYS A 40 -22.38 11.86 21.77
CA CYS A 40 -22.27 13.22 21.28
C CYS A 40 -22.77 13.30 19.83
N LEU A 41 -23.56 14.34 19.55
CA LEU A 41 -24.06 14.65 18.22
C LEU A 41 -23.08 15.59 17.49
N GLN A 42 -23.22 15.67 16.17
CA GLN A 42 -22.43 16.61 15.36
C GLN A 42 -22.78 18.09 15.63
N GLU A 43 -21.89 19.01 15.26
CA GLU A 43 -22.08 20.46 15.43
C GLU A 43 -23.35 20.93 14.73
N ILE A 44 -24.23 21.65 15.44
CA ILE A 44 -25.55 22.10 14.97
C ILE A 44 -26.30 20.92 14.34
N PHE A 45 -26.62 19.90 15.14
CA PHE A 45 -27.01 18.59 14.62
C PHE A 45 -28.32 18.61 13.81
N PHE A 46 -29.20 19.59 14.05
CA PHE A 46 -30.46 19.72 13.34
C PHE A 46 -30.33 20.59 12.09
N GLY A 47 -30.68 20.01 10.94
CA GLY A 47 -30.68 20.71 9.66
C GLY A 47 -29.30 20.90 9.04
N PRO A 48 -29.22 21.56 7.87
CA PRO A 48 -27.97 21.77 7.16
C PRO A 48 -27.03 22.73 7.89
N TYR A 49 -25.74 22.64 7.60
CA TYR A 49 -24.74 23.60 8.09
C TYR A 49 -24.91 24.98 7.45
N PHE A 50 -25.85 25.76 8.00
CA PHE A 50 -26.22 27.07 7.50
C PHE A 50 -25.15 28.16 7.58
N PRO A 51 -24.12 28.11 8.46
CA PRO A 51 -23.04 29.11 8.45
C PRO A 51 -22.18 29.15 7.17
N ALA A 52 -22.52 28.32 6.19
CA ALA A 52 -21.95 28.36 4.84
C ALA A 52 -22.50 29.50 3.94
N GLU A 53 -23.58 30.19 4.34
CA GLU A 53 -24.06 31.41 3.67
C GLU A 53 -24.30 32.55 4.67
N GLN A 54 -24.54 33.77 4.22
CA GLN A 54 -24.91 34.91 5.07
C GLN A 54 -26.38 35.30 4.80
N ASN A 55 -27.29 34.63 5.49
CA ASN A 55 -28.73 34.82 5.32
C ASN A 55 -29.44 34.85 6.68
N THR A 56 -30.25 35.89 6.92
CA THR A 56 -30.95 36.13 8.18
C THR A 56 -32.09 35.15 8.45
N LYS A 57 -32.57 34.41 7.43
CA LYS A 57 -33.62 33.37 7.61
C LYS A 57 -33.26 32.31 8.65
N TRP A 58 -31.97 32.09 8.89
CA TRP A 58 -31.51 31.06 9.82
C TRP A 58 -31.69 31.45 11.29
N TYR A 59 -31.91 32.73 11.61
CA TYR A 59 -32.26 33.17 12.96
C TYR A 59 -33.54 32.48 13.47
N ASP A 60 -34.48 32.19 12.58
CA ASP A 60 -35.74 31.48 12.91
C ASP A 60 -35.52 30.04 13.39
N THR A 61 -34.30 29.50 13.22
CA THR A 61 -33.95 28.15 13.67
C THR A 61 -33.28 28.11 15.04
N ALA A 62 -32.91 29.26 15.60
CA ALA A 62 -32.34 29.35 16.94
C ALA A 62 -33.40 29.03 18.00
N GLU A 63 -32.97 28.49 19.14
CA GLU A 63 -33.82 28.18 20.27
C GLU A 63 -33.14 28.62 21.58
N PRO A 64 -33.90 28.96 22.64
CA PRO A 64 -33.32 29.08 23.97
C PRO A 64 -32.81 27.71 24.45
N ASP A 65 -31.97 27.70 25.48
CA ASP A 65 -31.38 26.48 26.04
C ASP A 65 -32.37 25.61 26.83
N ASP A 66 -33.58 26.09 27.06
CA ASP A 66 -34.74 25.32 27.52
C ASP A 66 -35.80 25.13 26.41
N GLY A 67 -35.40 25.31 25.16
CA GLY A 67 -36.23 25.18 23.97
C GLY A 67 -36.71 23.75 23.69
N PRO A 68 -37.61 23.58 22.71
CA PRO A 68 -38.22 22.29 22.39
C PRO A 68 -37.19 21.22 22.02
N THR A 69 -36.08 21.57 21.36
CA THR A 69 -35.03 20.61 21.00
C THR A 69 -34.32 20.08 22.24
N VAL A 70 -33.93 20.96 23.17
CA VAL A 70 -33.27 20.54 24.42
C VAL A 70 -34.21 19.69 25.27
N LYS A 71 -35.48 20.09 25.42
CA LYS A 71 -36.49 19.31 26.17
C LYS A 71 -36.67 17.90 25.63
N ARG A 72 -36.73 17.72 24.30
CA ARG A 72 -36.78 16.38 23.67
C ARG A 72 -35.55 15.55 23.99
N MET A 73 -34.36 16.16 23.97
CA MET A 73 -33.13 15.46 24.33
C MET A 73 -33.06 15.10 25.81
N GLN A 74 -33.61 15.92 26.72
CA GLN A 74 -33.76 15.56 28.14
C GLN A 74 -34.63 14.32 28.34
N GLU A 75 -35.73 14.20 27.59
CA GLU A 75 -36.59 13.02 27.62
C GLU A 75 -35.87 11.77 27.10
N LEU A 76 -35.09 11.89 26.02
CA LEU A 76 -34.29 10.79 25.49
C LEU A 76 -33.17 10.34 26.43
N ALA A 77 -32.48 11.30 27.06
CA ALA A 77 -31.45 11.01 28.06
C ALA A 77 -32.04 10.18 29.21
N ARG A 78 -33.18 10.61 29.76
CA ARG A 78 -33.92 9.90 30.82
C ARG A 78 -34.40 8.51 30.36
N LYS A 79 -34.99 8.43 29.17
CA LYS A 79 -35.52 7.19 28.59
C LYS A 79 -34.43 6.14 28.42
N HIS A 80 -33.25 6.56 27.95
CA HIS A 80 -32.15 5.66 27.63
C HIS A 80 -31.12 5.51 28.76
N LYS A 81 -31.26 6.27 29.85
CA LYS A 81 -30.28 6.36 30.94
C LYS A 81 -28.87 6.62 30.40
N MET A 82 -28.76 7.61 29.53
CA MET A 82 -27.54 7.94 28.79
C MET A 82 -27.26 9.43 28.86
N VAL A 83 -25.98 9.80 29.07
CA VAL A 83 -25.53 11.19 28.99
C VAL A 83 -25.56 11.65 27.53
N LEU A 84 -26.12 12.83 27.26
CA LEU A 84 -26.18 13.41 25.92
C LEU A 84 -25.41 14.72 25.85
N ILE A 85 -24.61 14.85 24.78
CA ILE A 85 -23.98 16.12 24.39
C ILE A 85 -24.67 16.60 23.12
N VAL A 86 -25.31 17.77 23.21
CA VAL A 86 -26.28 18.24 22.22
C VAL A 86 -25.86 19.62 21.70
N PRO A 87 -25.20 19.70 20.53
CA PRO A 87 -24.82 20.97 19.90
C PRO A 87 -25.97 21.60 19.10
N PHE A 88 -26.37 22.81 19.42
CA PHE A 88 -27.49 23.52 18.80
C PHE A 88 -27.21 25.01 18.57
N TYR A 89 -28.10 25.65 17.81
CA TYR A 89 -28.10 27.09 17.62
C TYR A 89 -28.88 27.77 18.74
N GLU A 90 -28.18 28.45 19.65
CA GLU A 90 -28.75 29.08 20.84
C GLU A 90 -29.17 30.53 20.58
N GLU A 91 -30.38 30.91 21.00
CA GLU A 91 -30.79 32.29 21.23
C GLU A 91 -30.74 32.58 22.74
N ALA A 92 -29.73 33.34 23.18
CA ALA A 92 -29.56 33.66 24.60
C ALA A 92 -30.46 34.83 25.05
N GLN A 93 -30.67 35.77 24.15
CA GLN A 93 -31.60 36.88 24.22
C GLN A 93 -31.86 37.34 22.78
N THR A 94 -32.96 38.03 22.54
CA THR A 94 -33.30 38.51 21.19
C THR A 94 -32.14 39.27 20.55
N GLY A 95 -31.67 38.77 19.40
CA GLY A 95 -30.53 39.33 18.66
C GLY A 95 -29.14 38.90 19.14
N VAL A 96 -29.02 38.01 20.13
CA VAL A 96 -27.74 37.47 20.61
C VAL A 96 -27.75 35.95 20.54
N TYR A 97 -26.99 35.42 19.60
CA TYR A 97 -26.95 34.01 19.30
C TYR A 97 -25.56 33.40 19.45
N TYR A 98 -25.53 32.11 19.78
CA TYR A 98 -24.30 31.34 20.02
C TYR A 98 -24.36 29.96 19.36
N ASN A 99 -23.19 29.43 19.02
CA ASN A 99 -23.02 28.02 18.73
C ASN A 99 -22.71 27.29 20.04
N THR A 100 -23.66 26.48 20.51
CA THR A 100 -23.72 26.03 21.89
C THR A 100 -23.88 24.52 21.95
N ALA A 101 -23.25 23.88 22.94
CA ALA A 101 -23.53 22.48 23.27
C ALA A 101 -23.91 22.35 24.74
N VAL A 102 -25.05 21.69 25.01
CA VAL A 102 -25.49 21.35 26.37
C VAL A 102 -25.05 19.94 26.76
N VAL A 103 -24.75 19.76 28.04
CA VAL A 103 -24.51 18.44 28.66
C VAL A 103 -25.73 18.06 29.47
N ILE A 104 -26.37 16.96 29.10
CA ILE A 104 -27.57 16.42 29.72
C ILE A 104 -27.22 15.10 30.40
N GLU A 105 -27.46 15.00 31.70
CA GLU A 105 -27.24 13.79 32.49
C GLU A 105 -28.28 12.69 32.15
N ASN A 106 -27.97 11.45 32.51
CA ASN A 106 -28.78 10.26 32.27
C ASN A 106 -30.19 10.28 32.90
N ASP A 107 -30.50 11.22 33.79
CA ASP A 107 -31.83 11.46 34.38
C ASP A 107 -32.61 12.58 33.67
N GLY A 108 -31.99 13.21 32.66
CA GLY A 108 -32.50 14.32 31.89
C GLY A 108 -32.17 15.70 32.47
N THR A 109 -31.36 15.80 33.53
CA THR A 109 -30.93 17.09 34.10
C THR A 109 -29.92 17.77 33.17
N VAL A 110 -30.10 19.05 32.85
CA VAL A 110 -29.08 19.84 32.13
C VAL A 110 -28.04 20.30 33.15
N LEU A 111 -26.82 19.77 33.05
CA LEU A 111 -25.71 20.12 33.96
C LEU A 111 -25.08 21.47 33.61
N GLY A 112 -25.17 21.85 32.34
CA GLY A 112 -24.71 23.15 31.85
C GLY A 112 -24.49 23.15 30.34
N LYS A 113 -23.82 24.20 29.86
CA LYS A 113 -23.54 24.42 28.44
C LYS A 113 -22.17 25.04 28.20
N TYR A 114 -21.63 24.77 27.02
CA TYR A 114 -20.46 25.44 26.47
C TYR A 114 -20.85 26.23 25.22
N ARG A 115 -20.29 27.43 25.06
CA ARG A 115 -20.45 28.28 23.88
C ARG A 115 -19.12 28.36 23.16
N LYS A 116 -19.09 28.03 21.87
CA LYS A 116 -17.89 28.05 21.02
C LYS A 116 -17.13 29.36 21.20
N THR A 117 -15.85 29.28 21.57
CA THR A 117 -15.06 30.47 21.90
C THR A 117 -14.47 31.10 20.64
N HIS A 118 -13.86 30.27 19.79
CA HIS A 118 -13.20 30.72 18.57
C HIS A 118 -14.17 30.63 17.39
N ILE A 119 -14.72 31.78 16.99
CA ILE A 119 -15.68 31.85 15.88
C ILE A 119 -14.93 32.09 14.56
N PRO A 120 -14.88 31.10 13.64
CA PRO A 120 -14.17 31.26 12.38
C PRO A 120 -14.88 32.26 11.46
N HIS A 121 -14.09 32.92 10.63
CA HIS A 121 -14.56 33.67 9.47
C HIS A 121 -13.56 33.44 8.35
N VAL A 122 -13.68 32.28 7.70
CA VAL A 122 -12.67 31.76 6.76
C VAL A 122 -13.35 31.51 5.42
N GLY A 123 -12.90 32.22 4.39
CA GLY A 123 -13.39 32.04 3.03
C GLY A 123 -12.98 30.67 2.46
N PRO A 124 -13.75 30.10 1.51
CA PRO A 124 -14.97 30.66 0.91
C PRO A 124 -16.28 30.32 1.63
N CYS A 125 -16.26 29.54 2.73
CA CYS A 125 -17.46 28.81 3.18
C CYS A 125 -17.72 28.72 4.70
N PHE A 126 -16.99 29.45 5.55
CA PHE A 126 -17.25 29.48 7.00
C PHE A 126 -17.49 30.92 7.48
N TRP A 127 -18.74 31.36 7.46
CA TRP A 127 -19.17 32.73 7.81
C TRP A 127 -19.74 32.85 9.22
N GLU A 128 -19.23 32.06 10.17
CA GLU A 128 -19.85 31.89 11.49
C GLU A 128 -19.98 33.19 12.30
N LYS A 129 -19.07 34.17 12.13
CA LYS A 129 -19.18 35.48 12.80
C LYS A 129 -20.43 36.29 12.40
N PHE A 130 -21.09 35.95 11.29
CA PHE A 130 -22.38 36.54 10.92
C PHE A 130 -23.48 36.10 11.90
N TYR A 131 -23.41 34.87 12.42
CA TYR A 131 -24.45 34.26 13.25
C TYR A 131 -24.11 34.25 14.74
N PHE A 132 -22.86 33.99 15.10
CA PHE A 132 -22.47 33.65 16.47
C PHE A 132 -21.62 34.74 17.11
N LYS A 133 -21.92 35.05 18.37
CA LYS A 133 -21.01 35.78 19.25
C LYS A 133 -19.95 34.83 19.82
N PRO A 134 -18.73 35.32 20.13
CA PRO A 134 -17.75 34.54 20.89
C PRO A 134 -18.30 34.10 22.24
N GLY A 135 -18.05 32.84 22.59
CA GLY A 135 -18.47 32.26 23.87
C GLY A 135 -17.94 33.02 25.09
N ASN A 136 -18.75 33.07 26.15
CA ASN A 136 -18.51 33.87 27.34
C ASN A 136 -18.62 33.08 28.66
N LEU A 137 -18.55 31.74 28.59
CA LEU A 137 -18.72 30.85 29.74
C LEU A 137 -17.40 30.20 30.19
N GLY A 138 -16.27 30.56 29.55
CA GLY A 138 -15.00 29.86 29.71
C GLY A 138 -15.09 28.41 29.24
N TYR A 139 -14.25 27.54 29.81
CA TYR A 139 -14.19 26.11 29.50
C TYR A 139 -14.58 25.28 30.73
N PRO A 140 -15.88 25.14 31.04
CA PRO A 140 -16.36 24.34 32.17
C PRO A 140 -16.15 22.83 31.94
N VAL A 141 -16.09 22.09 33.05
CA VAL A 141 -16.07 20.62 33.10
C VAL A 141 -17.20 20.17 34.02
N TRP A 142 -17.92 19.13 33.64
CA TRP A 142 -19.07 18.62 34.40
C TRP A 142 -18.80 17.22 34.93
N ASP A 143 -19.15 16.99 36.20
CA ASP A 143 -19.24 15.66 36.77
C ASP A 143 -20.48 14.96 36.24
N THR A 144 -20.28 13.87 35.49
CA THR A 144 -21.37 13.06 34.94
C THR A 144 -21.33 11.64 35.50
N SER A 145 -22.39 10.87 35.27
CA SER A 145 -22.45 9.44 35.61
C SER A 145 -21.38 8.58 34.92
N VAL A 146 -20.68 9.09 33.90
CA VAL A 146 -19.60 8.39 33.18
C VAL A 146 -18.21 9.00 33.37
N GLY A 147 -18.06 9.98 34.26
CA GLY A 147 -16.80 10.68 34.53
C GLY A 147 -16.87 12.17 34.21
N ARG A 148 -15.72 12.85 34.28
CA ARG A 148 -15.64 14.31 34.07
C ARG A 148 -15.58 14.67 32.60
N VAL A 149 -16.62 15.35 32.11
CA VAL A 149 -16.80 15.67 30.69
C VAL A 149 -16.47 17.15 30.43
N GLY A 150 -15.65 17.40 29.41
CA GLY A 150 -15.38 18.73 28.85
C GLY A 150 -15.86 18.83 27.40
N LEU A 151 -16.00 20.06 26.90
CA LEU A 151 -16.46 20.32 25.53
C LEU A 151 -15.56 21.32 24.80
N LEU A 152 -15.32 21.04 23.53
CA LEU A 152 -14.80 21.97 22.52
C LEU A 152 -15.78 21.97 21.34
N ILE A 153 -15.84 23.03 20.55
CA ILE A 153 -16.67 23.02 19.33
C ILE A 153 -15.81 23.41 18.14
N CYS A 154 -15.64 22.45 17.23
CA CYS A 154 -15.10 22.64 15.89
C CYS A 154 -13.78 23.40 15.86
N TYR A 155 -13.82 24.69 15.53
CA TYR A 155 -12.66 25.55 15.35
C TYR A 155 -11.84 25.75 16.62
N ASP A 156 -12.44 25.56 17.81
CA ASP A 156 -11.71 25.59 19.09
C ASP A 156 -10.55 24.60 19.13
N ARG A 157 -10.62 23.51 18.34
CA ARG A 157 -9.57 22.48 18.26
C ARG A 157 -8.24 22.97 17.70
N HIS A 158 -8.23 24.07 16.96
CA HIS A 158 -7.01 24.61 16.39
C HIS A 158 -6.13 25.31 17.44
N PHE A 159 -6.68 25.52 18.63
CA PHE A 159 -6.03 26.26 19.70
C PHE A 159 -5.64 25.29 20.83
N PRO A 160 -4.38 25.33 21.32
CA PRO A 160 -3.96 24.49 22.43
C PRO A 160 -4.52 24.93 23.79
N GLU A 161 -4.84 26.22 23.97
CA GLU A 161 -5.28 26.78 25.26
C GLU A 161 -6.60 26.20 25.76
N PRO A 162 -7.68 26.08 24.95
CA PRO A 162 -8.92 25.42 25.36
C PRO A 162 -8.70 23.99 25.84
N ALA A 163 -7.93 23.21 25.05
CA ALA A 163 -7.62 21.82 25.34
C ALA A 163 -6.84 21.70 26.66
N ARG A 164 -5.91 22.62 26.90
CA ARG A 164 -5.12 22.68 28.12
C ARG A 164 -5.96 23.07 29.34
N GLU A 165 -6.82 24.06 29.22
CA GLU A 165 -7.71 24.48 30.31
C GLU A 165 -8.62 23.35 30.78
N LEU A 166 -9.21 22.60 29.85
CA LEU A 166 -10.04 21.43 30.18
C LEU A 166 -9.23 20.35 30.93
N GLY A 167 -8.00 20.09 30.49
CA GLY A 167 -7.09 19.17 31.17
C GLY A 167 -6.73 19.61 32.58
N LEU A 168 -6.42 20.91 32.77
CA LEU A 168 -6.13 21.48 34.09
C LEU A 168 -7.34 21.46 35.04
N LYS A 169 -8.56 21.58 34.51
CA LYS A 169 -9.82 21.43 35.24
C LYS A 169 -10.19 19.95 35.49
N GLY A 170 -9.39 19.02 34.98
CA GLY A 170 -9.50 17.59 35.25
C GLY A 170 -10.49 16.85 34.36
N ALA A 171 -10.77 17.32 33.15
CA ALA A 171 -11.54 16.56 32.19
C ALA A 171 -10.92 15.17 31.94
N GLU A 172 -11.76 14.13 31.90
CA GLU A 172 -11.37 12.75 31.58
C GLU A 172 -11.81 12.37 30.17
N LEU A 173 -12.93 12.95 29.72
CA LEU A 173 -13.52 12.81 28.40
C LEU A 173 -13.81 14.20 27.84
N VAL A 174 -13.25 14.54 26.69
CA VAL A 174 -13.56 15.78 25.97
C VAL A 174 -14.25 15.44 24.67
N PHE A 175 -15.37 16.09 24.36
CA PHE A 175 -16.03 15.92 23.07
C PHE A 175 -15.84 17.17 22.20
N ASN A 176 -15.65 16.92 20.92
CA ASN A 176 -15.46 17.96 19.92
C ASN A 176 -16.40 17.75 18.72
N PRO A 177 -17.67 18.15 18.82
CA PRO A 177 -18.58 18.29 17.68
C PRO A 177 -18.04 19.30 16.67
N SER A 178 -17.93 18.87 15.41
CA SER A 178 -17.32 19.66 14.34
C SER A 178 -18.07 19.56 13.01
N ALA A 179 -17.92 20.60 12.19
CA ALA A 179 -18.32 20.66 10.79
C ALA A 179 -17.11 21.03 9.91
N THR A 180 -16.36 20.03 9.46
CA THR A 180 -15.12 20.27 8.71
C THR A 180 -15.03 19.53 7.38
N VAL A 181 -14.43 20.22 6.41
CA VAL A 181 -14.42 19.85 4.99
C VAL A 181 -13.05 19.36 4.53
N LYS A 182 -12.95 18.80 3.33
CA LYS A 182 -11.71 18.23 2.76
C LYS A 182 -10.58 19.27 2.59
N SER A 183 -9.42 18.82 2.12
CA SER A 183 -8.13 19.56 2.00
C SER A 183 -7.34 19.60 3.31
N LEU A 184 -6.61 20.68 3.58
CA LEU A 184 -5.73 20.87 4.76
C LEU A 184 -6.43 20.56 6.08
N SER A 185 -7.72 20.89 6.21
CA SER A 185 -8.51 20.62 7.41
C SER A 185 -8.61 19.12 7.74
N ARG A 186 -8.51 18.23 6.74
CA ARG A 186 -8.47 16.77 6.97
C ARG A 186 -7.18 16.33 7.63
N TYR A 187 -6.03 16.82 7.17
CA TYR A 187 -4.75 16.53 7.81
C TYR A 187 -4.73 17.04 9.26
N LEU A 188 -5.18 18.28 9.47
CA LEU A 188 -5.24 18.89 10.80
C LEU A 188 -6.22 18.14 11.73
N TRP A 189 -7.37 17.69 11.23
CA TRP A 189 -8.32 16.88 12.00
C TRP A 189 -7.72 15.60 12.57
N GLU A 190 -6.81 14.98 11.83
CA GLU A 190 -6.14 13.73 12.24
C GLU A 190 -4.94 13.98 13.15
N LEU A 191 -4.41 15.20 13.16
CA LEU A 191 -3.24 15.59 13.94
C LEU A 191 -3.61 16.22 15.29
N GLU A 192 -4.55 17.18 15.29
CA GLU A 192 -4.81 18.06 16.43
C GLU A 192 -5.48 17.33 17.60
N GLN A 193 -6.47 16.48 17.33
CA GLN A 193 -7.20 15.80 18.39
C GLN A 193 -6.31 14.79 19.13
N PRO A 194 -5.52 13.92 18.45
CA PRO A 194 -4.58 13.06 19.14
C PRO A 194 -3.50 13.86 19.88
N ALA A 195 -3.01 14.97 19.32
CA ALA A 195 -2.05 15.83 20.00
C ALA A 195 -2.63 16.40 21.31
N HIS A 196 -3.87 16.89 21.29
CA HIS A 196 -4.56 17.40 22.48
C HIS A 196 -4.81 16.30 23.51
N ALA A 197 -5.24 15.11 23.08
CA ALA A 197 -5.48 13.97 23.95
C ALA A 197 -4.20 13.55 24.67
N VAL A 198 -3.10 13.36 23.92
CA VAL A 198 -1.80 12.96 24.46
C VAL A 198 -1.21 14.05 25.37
N ALA A 199 -1.25 15.31 24.94
CA ALA A 199 -0.66 16.41 25.72
C ALA A 199 -1.35 16.65 27.06
N ASN A 200 -2.64 16.32 27.17
CA ASN A 200 -3.45 16.60 28.36
C ASN A 200 -3.91 15.36 29.13
N GLY A 201 -3.66 14.15 28.61
CA GLY A 201 -3.91 12.90 29.33
C GLY A 201 -5.38 12.50 29.44
N TYR A 202 -6.25 12.96 28.53
CA TYR A 202 -7.68 12.63 28.50
C TYR A 202 -8.11 12.08 27.14
N TRP A 203 -9.29 11.44 27.09
CA TRP A 203 -9.87 10.92 25.86
C TRP A 203 -10.57 12.03 25.07
N ILE A 204 -10.50 11.98 23.74
CA ILE A 204 -11.28 12.90 22.88
C ILE A 204 -12.26 12.15 22.00
N GLY A 205 -13.55 12.45 22.10
CA GLY A 205 -14.56 12.07 21.11
C GLY A 205 -14.67 13.12 20.01
N ALA A 206 -14.07 12.87 18.84
CA ALA A 206 -14.07 13.78 17.71
C ALA A 206 -15.19 13.44 16.72
N ILE A 207 -16.18 14.34 16.55
CA ILE A 207 -17.35 14.11 15.71
C ILE A 207 -17.34 15.07 14.56
N ASN A 208 -17.49 14.56 13.33
CA ASN A 208 -17.60 15.41 12.15
C ASN A 208 -18.87 15.07 11.37
N ARG A 209 -19.47 16.11 10.76
CA ARG A 209 -20.59 15.96 9.82
C ARG A 209 -20.20 15.10 8.61
N VAL A 210 -21.19 14.61 7.86
CA VAL A 210 -20.99 13.78 6.66
C VAL A 210 -21.77 14.30 5.46
N GLY A 211 -21.22 14.14 4.26
CA GLY A 211 -21.90 14.41 2.99
C GLY A 211 -21.79 15.86 2.51
N VAL A 212 -22.63 16.21 1.53
CA VAL A 212 -22.71 17.55 0.93
C VAL A 212 -24.05 18.18 1.32
N GLU A 213 -24.02 19.33 1.97
CA GLU A 213 -25.21 19.98 2.53
C GLU A 213 -25.40 21.36 1.91
N LYS A 214 -26.61 21.71 1.45
CA LYS A 214 -26.88 23.07 0.96
C LYS A 214 -27.01 24.01 2.16
N PRO A 215 -26.37 25.20 2.17
CA PRO A 215 -25.89 25.97 1.01
C PRO A 215 -24.43 25.70 0.60
N LEU A 216 -23.73 24.78 1.25
CA LEU A 216 -22.35 24.38 0.96
C LEU A 216 -22.27 23.40 -0.23
N ASN A 217 -22.35 23.89 -1.46
CA ASN A 217 -22.39 23.03 -2.66
C ASN A 217 -21.01 22.44 -3.04
N ASP A 218 -19.92 23.19 -2.83
CA ASP A 218 -18.59 22.85 -3.39
C ASP A 218 -17.66 22.15 -2.38
N ALA A 219 -18.09 22.00 -1.12
CA ALA A 219 -17.29 21.37 -0.07
C ALA A 219 -18.06 20.23 0.60
N GLN A 220 -17.36 19.11 0.81
CA GLN A 220 -17.92 17.89 1.39
C GLN A 220 -17.41 17.68 2.81
N PHE A 221 -18.31 17.48 3.77
CA PHE A 221 -17.97 16.96 5.09
C PHE A 221 -17.62 15.47 4.97
N TYR A 222 -16.42 15.11 5.40
CA TYR A 222 -15.85 13.77 5.17
C TYR A 222 -16.09 12.78 6.32
N GLY A 223 -16.86 13.17 7.34
CA GLY A 223 -17.07 12.36 8.53
C GLY A 223 -15.75 12.02 9.20
N SER A 224 -15.50 10.71 9.31
CA SER A 224 -14.31 10.18 9.99
C SER A 224 -14.32 10.55 11.48
N SER A 225 -15.46 10.38 12.15
CA SER A 225 -15.60 10.53 13.60
C SER A 225 -14.86 9.40 14.33
N TYR A 226 -14.16 9.70 15.42
CA TYR A 226 -13.32 8.73 16.13
C TYR A 226 -13.05 9.15 17.59
N PHE A 227 -12.65 8.18 18.42
CA PHE A 227 -12.09 8.46 19.75
C PHE A 227 -10.56 8.51 19.69
N CYS A 228 -9.96 9.45 20.43
CA CYS A 228 -8.51 9.54 20.66
C CYS A 228 -8.20 8.96 22.04
N ASP A 229 -7.30 7.97 22.08
CA ASP A 229 -6.74 7.43 23.32
C ASP A 229 -5.49 8.26 23.71
N PRO A 230 -5.40 8.84 24.92
CA PRO A 230 -4.22 9.57 25.36
C PRO A 230 -2.96 8.69 25.52
N ARG A 231 -3.10 7.36 25.45
CA ARG A 231 -2.04 6.37 25.72
C ARG A 231 -1.79 5.41 24.55
N ARG A 232 -2.57 5.47 23.46
CA ARG A 232 -2.41 4.61 22.29
C ARG A 232 -2.58 5.39 20.98
N PRO A 233 -1.76 5.16 19.94
CA PRO A 233 -2.01 5.70 18.61
C PRO A 233 -3.37 5.27 18.05
N ARG A 234 -3.94 6.08 17.14
CA ARG A 234 -5.25 5.85 16.48
C ARG A 234 -5.29 4.47 15.80
N GLU A 235 -6.04 3.53 16.34
CA GLU A 235 -6.59 2.42 15.56
C GLU A 235 -7.89 2.92 14.92
N ALA A 236 -7.92 3.05 13.59
CA ALA A 236 -9.20 2.98 12.88
C ALA A 236 -9.87 1.68 13.36
N ALA A 237 -11.16 1.69 13.70
CA ALA A 237 -11.84 0.50 14.20
C ALA A 237 -11.55 -0.68 13.25
N ALA A 238 -10.67 -1.57 13.70
CA ALA A 238 -10.08 -2.61 12.90
C ALA A 238 -11.21 -3.56 12.47
N MET A 239 -11.47 -3.66 11.17
CA MET A 239 -12.50 -4.55 10.66
C MET A 239 -12.07 -5.99 10.90
N LYS A 240 -12.96 -6.79 11.48
CA LYS A 240 -12.75 -8.21 11.67
C LYS A 240 -13.38 -8.98 10.52
N THR A 241 -12.57 -9.72 9.77
CA THR A 241 -13.00 -10.48 8.59
C THR A 241 -12.78 -11.97 8.82
N LEU A 242 -13.82 -12.77 8.59
CA LEU A 242 -13.73 -14.24 8.62
C LEU A 242 -13.84 -14.79 7.19
N ILE A 243 -12.80 -15.46 6.72
CA ILE A 243 -12.82 -16.19 5.44
C ILE A 243 -13.19 -17.64 5.75
N LYS A 244 -14.29 -18.15 5.18
CA LYS A 244 -14.82 -19.48 5.48
C LYS A 244 -14.75 -20.44 4.30
N ASN A 245 -14.73 -21.74 4.60
CA ASN A 245 -14.92 -22.85 3.65
C ASN A 245 -13.83 -22.97 2.56
N GLY A 246 -12.74 -22.23 2.70
CA GLY A 246 -11.62 -22.20 1.77
C GLY A 246 -10.68 -23.39 1.89
N THR A 247 -9.83 -23.55 0.88
CA THR A 247 -8.64 -24.41 0.98
C THR A 247 -7.43 -23.51 1.18
N VAL A 248 -6.91 -23.43 2.40
CA VAL A 248 -5.72 -22.63 2.72
C VAL A 248 -4.49 -23.34 2.17
N VAL A 249 -3.70 -22.62 1.37
CA VAL A 249 -2.47 -23.13 0.75
C VAL A 249 -1.32 -22.20 1.13
N THR A 250 -0.31 -22.76 1.78
CA THR A 250 0.98 -22.12 2.03
C THR A 250 2.08 -22.88 1.27
N ALA A 251 3.32 -22.43 1.34
CA ALA A 251 4.45 -23.19 0.79
C ALA A 251 4.66 -24.55 1.47
N SER A 252 4.15 -24.75 2.70
CA SER A 252 4.31 -25.99 3.46
C SER A 252 3.05 -26.87 3.47
N ASP A 253 1.86 -26.25 3.56
CA ASP A 253 0.64 -26.96 3.92
C ASP A 253 -0.50 -26.67 2.95
N THR A 254 -1.41 -27.64 2.81
CA THR A 254 -2.69 -27.48 2.10
C THR A 254 -3.77 -28.12 2.94
N SER A 255 -4.73 -27.33 3.39
CA SER A 255 -5.80 -27.82 4.28
C SER A 255 -7.12 -27.06 4.07
N LYS A 256 -8.24 -27.73 4.36
CA LYS A 256 -9.53 -27.08 4.47
C LYS A 256 -9.57 -26.34 5.80
N ALA A 257 -9.66 -25.01 5.77
CA ALA A 257 -9.65 -24.18 6.96
C ALA A 257 -10.29 -22.81 6.70
N ASP A 258 -10.79 -22.22 7.78
CA ASP A 258 -11.22 -20.83 7.86
C ASP A 258 -10.02 -19.97 8.33
N VAL A 259 -10.00 -18.70 7.92
CA VAL A 259 -8.98 -17.72 8.32
C VAL A 259 -9.67 -16.53 8.96
N LEU A 260 -9.30 -16.23 10.21
CA LEU A 260 -9.76 -15.05 10.92
C LEU A 260 -8.72 -13.93 10.82
N VAL A 261 -9.15 -12.80 10.32
CA VAL A 261 -8.41 -11.55 10.23
C VAL A 261 -8.99 -10.55 11.21
N ASP A 262 -8.13 -9.90 12.00
CA ASP A 262 -8.51 -8.82 12.91
C ASP A 262 -7.65 -7.60 12.60
N GLY A 263 -8.26 -6.58 12.00
CA GLY A 263 -7.53 -5.43 11.46
C GLY A 263 -6.57 -5.84 10.36
N GLU A 264 -5.29 -5.53 10.55
CA GLU A 264 -4.26 -5.75 9.53
C GLU A 264 -3.66 -7.16 9.53
N LYS A 265 -4.05 -8.02 10.48
CA LYS A 265 -3.34 -9.26 10.79
C LYS A 265 -4.23 -10.50 10.70
N VAL A 266 -3.64 -11.60 10.25
CA VAL A 266 -4.20 -12.94 10.48
C VAL A 266 -4.05 -13.24 11.97
N VAL A 267 -5.15 -13.64 12.64
CA VAL A 267 -5.14 -13.94 14.08
C VAL A 267 -5.45 -15.40 14.39
N ALA A 268 -6.12 -16.12 13.49
CA ALA A 268 -6.36 -17.54 13.65
C ALA A 268 -6.56 -18.24 12.29
N ILE A 269 -6.19 -19.51 12.25
CA ILE A 269 -6.49 -20.45 11.17
C ILE A 269 -7.04 -21.71 11.84
N GLY A 270 -8.16 -22.23 11.36
CA GLY A 270 -8.76 -23.42 11.94
C GLY A 270 -10.00 -23.88 11.21
N THR A 271 -10.50 -25.07 11.54
CA THR A 271 -11.74 -25.58 10.96
C THR A 271 -12.94 -25.05 11.74
N GLN A 272 -14.00 -24.64 11.03
CA GLN A 272 -15.29 -24.25 11.61
C GLN A 272 -15.14 -23.15 12.69
N LEU A 273 -14.41 -22.08 12.36
CA LEU A 273 -14.21 -20.99 13.30
C LEU A 273 -15.54 -20.28 13.60
N GLU A 274 -15.97 -20.33 14.87
CA GLU A 274 -17.09 -19.56 15.38
C GLU A 274 -16.59 -18.24 15.98
N ALA A 275 -16.33 -17.27 15.11
CA ALA A 275 -15.90 -15.92 15.49
C ALA A 275 -16.93 -14.88 15.07
N ARG A 276 -17.23 -13.93 15.95
CA ARG A 276 -17.97 -12.72 15.56
C ARG A 276 -17.06 -11.90 14.63
N ALA A 277 -17.46 -11.76 13.37
CA ALA A 277 -16.77 -10.95 12.37
C ALA A 277 -17.70 -9.84 11.87
N ASP A 278 -17.13 -8.70 11.51
CA ASP A 278 -17.85 -7.60 10.86
C ASP A 278 -18.17 -7.94 9.41
N GLN A 279 -17.33 -8.77 8.79
CA GLN A 279 -17.50 -9.29 7.44
C GLN A 279 -17.17 -10.78 7.38
N THR A 280 -17.94 -11.52 6.59
CA THR A 280 -17.62 -12.91 6.23
C THR A 280 -17.43 -13.01 4.73
N LEU A 281 -16.35 -13.68 4.30
CA LEU A 281 -16.05 -14.00 2.91
C LEU A 281 -16.17 -15.51 2.74
N ASP A 282 -17.06 -15.95 1.86
CA ASP A 282 -17.19 -17.36 1.53
C ASP A 282 -16.18 -17.74 0.44
N ALA A 283 -15.31 -18.68 0.75
CA ALA A 283 -14.27 -19.20 -0.13
C ALA A 283 -14.53 -20.67 -0.50
N GLU A 284 -15.79 -21.15 -0.44
CA GLU A 284 -16.13 -22.50 -0.85
C GLU A 284 -15.67 -22.80 -2.28
N GLY A 285 -14.92 -23.89 -2.44
CA GLY A 285 -14.31 -24.28 -3.72
C GLY A 285 -13.13 -23.41 -4.17
N ARG A 286 -12.72 -22.40 -3.39
CA ARG A 286 -11.59 -21.51 -3.71
C ARG A 286 -10.33 -21.94 -2.95
N LEU A 287 -9.19 -21.49 -3.49
CA LEU A 287 -7.90 -21.53 -2.82
C LEU A 287 -7.69 -20.21 -2.08
N VAL A 288 -7.23 -20.28 -0.83
CA VAL A 288 -6.89 -19.12 0.00
C VAL A 288 -5.38 -19.12 0.15
N MET A 289 -4.71 -18.22 -0.56
CA MET A 289 -3.24 -18.16 -0.69
C MET A 289 -2.71 -16.83 -0.16
N PRO A 290 -1.44 -16.77 0.29
CA PRO A 290 -0.83 -15.48 0.61
C PRO A 290 -0.81 -14.58 -0.64
N GLY A 291 -0.98 -13.28 -0.43
CA GLY A 291 -0.72 -12.28 -1.45
C GLY A 291 0.70 -12.44 -2.01
N ALA A 292 0.81 -12.43 -3.34
CA ALA A 292 2.09 -12.65 -3.99
C ALA A 292 3.03 -11.44 -3.83
N VAL A 293 4.32 -11.71 -3.89
CA VAL A 293 5.41 -10.74 -3.73
C VAL A 293 6.20 -10.68 -5.02
N ASP A 294 6.14 -9.56 -5.74
CA ASP A 294 6.91 -9.35 -6.98
C ASP A 294 8.16 -8.53 -6.67
N VAL A 295 9.33 -9.15 -6.79
CA VAL A 295 10.61 -8.52 -6.42
C VAL A 295 11.33 -7.91 -7.62
N HIS A 296 10.66 -7.77 -8.76
CA HIS A 296 11.27 -7.15 -9.93
C HIS A 296 10.28 -6.28 -10.70
N THR A 297 10.13 -5.04 -10.27
CA THR A 297 9.33 -4.03 -10.97
C THR A 297 10.14 -2.75 -11.24
N HIS A 298 9.70 -1.99 -12.23
CA HIS A 298 10.27 -0.69 -12.62
C HIS A 298 9.16 0.34 -12.87
N MET A 299 8.59 0.87 -11.79
CA MET A 299 7.52 1.87 -11.83
C MET A 299 8.06 3.26 -12.20
N GLU A 300 7.52 3.88 -13.24
CA GLU A 300 7.88 5.23 -13.71
C GLU A 300 9.42 5.37 -13.93
N LEU A 301 10.09 4.30 -14.37
CA LEU A 301 11.54 4.27 -14.57
C LEU A 301 11.95 5.15 -15.75
N PRO A 302 12.86 6.14 -15.59
CA PRO A 302 13.46 6.85 -16.71
C PRO A 302 14.42 5.94 -17.49
N PHE A 303 13.99 5.45 -18.66
CA PHE A 303 14.79 4.54 -19.48
C PHE A 303 14.43 4.64 -20.97
N GLY A 304 15.41 4.39 -21.85
CA GLY A 304 15.21 4.41 -23.30
C GLY A 304 14.78 5.78 -23.86
N GLY A 305 15.15 6.89 -23.20
CA GLY A 305 14.77 8.24 -23.61
C GLY A 305 13.34 8.66 -23.24
N THR A 306 12.63 7.85 -22.45
CA THR A 306 11.28 8.12 -21.95
C THR A 306 11.12 7.53 -20.53
N PHE A 307 9.89 7.30 -20.08
CA PHE A 307 9.58 6.69 -18.78
C PHE A 307 8.73 5.44 -18.95
N ALA A 308 8.91 4.44 -18.10
CA ALA A 308 7.95 3.33 -18.01
C ALA A 308 6.54 3.88 -17.76
N SER A 309 5.54 3.34 -18.45
CA SER A 309 4.21 3.93 -18.54
C SER A 309 3.38 3.71 -17.27
N ASP A 310 3.58 2.60 -16.56
CA ASP A 310 3.00 2.39 -15.23
C ASP A 310 3.80 3.14 -14.16
N ASP A 311 3.11 3.98 -13.40
CA ASP A 311 3.63 4.60 -12.18
C ASP A 311 3.23 3.80 -10.94
N PHE A 312 3.64 4.26 -9.75
CA PHE A 312 3.28 3.57 -8.51
C PHE A 312 1.77 3.50 -8.26
N ALA A 313 0.93 4.35 -8.84
CA ALA A 313 -0.53 4.22 -8.67
C ALA A 313 -1.09 3.16 -9.63
N THR A 314 -0.80 3.29 -10.91
CA THR A 314 -1.31 2.42 -11.97
C THR A 314 -0.75 1.00 -11.87
N GLY A 315 0.57 0.85 -11.74
CA GLY A 315 1.21 -0.46 -11.65
C GLY A 315 0.88 -1.24 -10.38
N THR A 316 0.73 -0.57 -9.22
CA THR A 316 0.31 -1.27 -7.99
C THR A 316 -1.17 -1.64 -7.98
N ALA A 317 -2.03 -0.87 -8.66
CA ALA A 317 -3.40 -1.26 -8.88
C ALA A 317 -3.47 -2.51 -9.78
N ALA A 318 -2.71 -2.52 -10.88
CA ALA A 318 -2.61 -3.67 -11.77
C ALA A 318 -2.04 -4.92 -11.06
N ALA A 319 -1.02 -4.76 -10.23
CA ALA A 319 -0.49 -5.83 -9.38
C ALA A 319 -1.57 -6.45 -8.49
N ALA A 320 -2.40 -5.61 -7.84
CA ALA A 320 -3.49 -6.08 -7.00
C ALA A 320 -4.58 -6.82 -7.80
N TRP A 321 -4.93 -6.37 -9.00
CA TRP A 321 -5.80 -7.13 -9.92
C TRP A 321 -5.24 -8.52 -10.24
N GLY A 322 -3.92 -8.64 -10.30
CA GLY A 322 -3.20 -9.89 -10.51
C GLY A 322 -3.02 -10.76 -9.28
N GLY A 323 -3.45 -10.35 -8.08
CA GLY A 323 -3.20 -11.09 -6.84
C GLY A 323 -1.82 -10.87 -6.21
N THR A 324 -1.04 -9.90 -6.70
CA THR A 324 0.19 -9.44 -6.06
C THR A 324 -0.14 -8.34 -5.05
N THR A 325 0.29 -8.49 -3.80
CA THR A 325 0.02 -7.53 -2.70
C THR A 325 1.29 -6.85 -2.19
N THR A 326 2.46 -7.20 -2.71
CA THR A 326 3.70 -6.51 -2.40
C THR A 326 4.60 -6.47 -3.63
N ILE A 327 5.18 -5.32 -3.91
CA ILE A 327 6.25 -5.18 -4.91
C ILE A 327 7.58 -4.80 -4.27
N VAL A 328 8.69 -5.07 -4.94
CA VAL A 328 9.97 -4.43 -4.67
C VAL A 328 10.50 -3.85 -5.97
N ASP A 329 10.60 -2.52 -6.00
CA ASP A 329 10.98 -1.75 -7.19
C ASP A 329 12.46 -1.38 -7.17
N PHE A 330 13.05 -1.07 -8.32
CA PHE A 330 14.46 -0.67 -8.39
C PHE A 330 14.62 0.86 -8.34
N ALA A 331 15.06 1.37 -7.20
CA ALA A 331 15.53 2.75 -7.09
C ALA A 331 16.85 2.94 -7.84
N VAL A 332 16.99 4.05 -8.57
CA VAL A 332 18.15 4.28 -9.45
C VAL A 332 19.05 5.38 -8.91
N GLN A 333 20.33 5.07 -8.75
CA GLN A 333 21.36 6.09 -8.55
C GLN A 333 21.46 6.94 -9.81
N THR A 334 21.49 8.26 -9.70
CA THR A 334 21.90 9.10 -10.82
C THR A 334 23.43 9.21 -10.82
N PHE A 335 24.07 9.12 -11.98
CA PHE A 335 25.53 9.26 -12.08
C PHE A 335 26.00 10.57 -11.45
N GLY A 336 27.06 10.53 -10.66
CA GLY A 336 27.59 11.63 -9.86
C GLY A 336 26.80 11.95 -8.58
N GLN A 337 25.70 11.25 -8.29
CA GLN A 337 24.88 11.44 -7.09
C GLN A 337 25.01 10.28 -6.10
N SER A 338 24.59 10.51 -4.86
CA SER A 338 24.54 9.49 -3.82
C SER A 338 23.44 8.44 -4.07
N LEU A 339 23.60 7.24 -3.51
CA LEU A 339 22.54 6.24 -3.46
C LEU A 339 21.32 6.77 -2.71
N ARG A 340 21.56 7.53 -1.63
CA ARG A 340 20.48 8.14 -0.85
C ARG A 340 19.62 9.09 -1.68
N GLN A 341 20.23 9.93 -2.52
CA GLN A 341 19.50 10.82 -3.42
C GLN A 341 18.65 10.03 -4.42
N GLY A 342 19.16 8.92 -4.96
CA GLY A 342 18.39 8.01 -5.82
C GLY A 342 17.19 7.39 -5.09
N LEU A 343 17.40 6.93 -3.85
CA LEU A 343 16.34 6.36 -3.02
C LEU A 343 15.25 7.38 -2.66
N ASP A 344 15.64 8.60 -2.28
CA ASP A 344 14.69 9.68 -1.95
C ASP A 344 13.79 10.03 -3.16
N GLN A 345 14.33 10.01 -4.39
CA GLN A 345 13.54 10.21 -5.61
C GLN A 345 12.47 9.12 -5.78
N TRP A 346 12.80 7.86 -5.46
CA TRP A 346 11.83 6.75 -5.54
C TRP A 346 10.77 6.82 -4.44
N HIS A 347 11.14 7.23 -3.23
CA HIS A 347 10.15 7.53 -2.19
C HIS A 347 9.16 8.61 -2.65
N GLN A 348 9.64 9.69 -3.29
CA GLN A 348 8.78 10.74 -3.82
C GLN A 348 7.83 10.25 -4.91
N LYS A 349 8.28 9.35 -5.79
CA LYS A 349 7.43 8.73 -6.82
C LYS A 349 6.31 7.87 -6.21
N ALA A 350 6.60 7.12 -5.15
CA ALA A 350 5.65 6.19 -4.53
C ALA A 350 4.69 6.87 -3.54
N GLN A 351 5.14 7.92 -2.85
CA GLN A 351 4.41 8.56 -1.76
C GLN A 351 3.03 9.07 -2.22
N GLY A 352 1.97 8.61 -1.52
CA GLY A 352 0.59 8.98 -1.84
C GLY A 352 0.06 8.40 -3.16
N LYS A 353 0.82 7.51 -3.83
CA LYS A 353 0.41 6.84 -5.07
C LYS A 353 0.13 5.36 -4.88
N ALA A 354 1.03 4.62 -4.23
CA ALA A 354 0.95 3.16 -4.14
C ALA A 354 -0.34 2.66 -3.47
N HIS A 355 -1.02 1.69 -4.09
CA HIS A 355 -2.17 1.00 -3.53
C HIS A 355 -1.76 -0.21 -2.67
N ILE A 356 -0.66 -0.86 -3.06
CA ILE A 356 -0.10 -2.00 -2.33
C ILE A 356 1.24 -1.70 -1.68
N ASP A 357 1.64 -2.52 -0.71
CA ASP A 357 2.91 -2.40 -0.02
C ASP A 357 4.09 -2.56 -0.97
N TYR A 358 5.17 -1.86 -0.67
CA TYR A 358 6.31 -1.80 -1.55
C TYR A 358 7.64 -1.73 -0.79
N GLY A 359 8.70 -2.26 -1.38
CA GLY A 359 10.08 -2.04 -0.96
C GLY A 359 10.92 -1.50 -2.12
N PHE A 360 12.20 -1.24 -1.86
CA PHE A 360 13.16 -0.84 -2.90
C PHE A 360 14.42 -1.68 -2.88
N HIS A 361 14.89 -2.07 -4.06
CA HIS A 361 16.29 -2.40 -4.35
C HIS A 361 17.03 -1.12 -4.76
N MET A 362 18.36 -1.10 -4.65
CA MET A 362 19.17 0.05 -5.07
C MET A 362 20.04 -0.33 -6.26
N ILE A 363 19.80 0.26 -7.44
CA ILE A 363 20.70 0.19 -8.59
C ILE A 363 21.92 1.07 -8.33
N VAL A 364 23.10 0.44 -8.35
CA VAL A 364 24.39 1.11 -8.19
C VAL A 364 25.04 1.26 -9.56
N ARG A 365 25.29 2.49 -9.97
CA ARG A 365 25.85 2.84 -11.29
C ARG A 365 27.32 3.22 -11.24
N GLU A 366 27.83 3.54 -10.05
CA GLU A 366 29.22 3.88 -9.82
C GLU A 366 29.66 3.35 -8.46
N VAL A 367 30.91 2.86 -8.38
CA VAL A 367 31.45 2.31 -7.13
C VAL A 367 32.70 3.10 -6.71
N ASN A 368 32.60 3.76 -5.57
CA ASN A 368 33.70 4.45 -4.90
C ASN A 368 33.52 4.35 -3.37
N ASP A 369 34.49 4.81 -2.59
CA ASP A 369 34.49 4.63 -1.13
C ASP A 369 33.29 5.30 -0.43
N SER A 370 32.73 6.37 -1.00
CA SER A 370 31.52 6.99 -0.47
C SER A 370 30.30 6.10 -0.72
N ILE A 371 30.16 5.59 -1.95
CA ILE A 371 29.06 4.72 -2.33
C ILE A 371 29.07 3.41 -1.52
N LEU A 372 30.25 2.83 -1.30
CA LEU A 372 30.38 1.62 -0.48
C LEU A 372 29.90 1.84 0.97
N LYS A 373 30.14 3.01 1.56
CA LYS A 373 29.62 3.36 2.89
C LYS A 373 28.11 3.58 2.90
N GLU A 374 27.57 4.16 1.84
CA GLU A 374 26.14 4.35 1.70
C GLU A 374 25.39 3.02 1.56
N MET A 375 26.00 1.99 0.97
CA MET A 375 25.42 0.65 0.96
C MET A 375 25.11 0.20 2.38
N ASP A 376 26.02 0.36 3.35
CA ASP A 376 25.77 -0.04 4.74
C ASP A 376 24.68 0.79 5.42
N GLN A 377 24.59 2.07 5.06
CA GLN A 377 23.51 2.92 5.54
C GLN A 377 22.16 2.42 4.99
N LEU A 378 22.07 2.09 3.71
CA LEU A 378 20.85 1.60 3.10
C LEU A 378 20.42 0.24 3.67
N VAL A 379 21.36 -0.67 3.97
CA VAL A 379 21.04 -1.91 4.71
C VAL A 379 20.35 -1.59 6.04
N ARG A 380 20.91 -0.65 6.84
CA ARG A 380 20.33 -0.23 8.13
C ARG A 380 18.98 0.48 7.99
N GLU A 381 18.74 1.14 6.86
CA GLU A 381 17.48 1.82 6.54
C GLU A 381 16.39 0.86 6.02
N GLY A 382 16.73 -0.42 5.78
CA GLY A 382 15.80 -1.46 5.34
C GLY A 382 15.76 -1.66 3.83
N VAL A 383 16.83 -1.29 3.12
CA VAL A 383 17.03 -1.47 1.66
C VAL A 383 18.30 -2.34 1.45
N PRO A 384 18.24 -3.66 1.75
CA PRO A 384 19.43 -4.49 1.91
C PRO A 384 19.86 -5.21 0.62
N SER A 385 19.56 -4.67 -0.56
CA SER A 385 19.83 -5.37 -1.83
C SER A 385 20.23 -4.40 -2.92
N PHE A 386 21.32 -4.72 -3.62
CA PHE A 386 22.00 -3.83 -4.55
C PHE A 386 22.07 -4.47 -5.94
N LYS A 387 21.59 -3.75 -6.95
CA LYS A 387 21.54 -4.19 -8.34
C LYS A 387 22.70 -3.62 -9.12
N LEU A 388 23.47 -4.52 -9.71
CA LEU A 388 24.62 -4.24 -10.55
C LEU A 388 24.34 -4.71 -11.99
N PHE A 389 25.07 -4.14 -12.95
CA PHE A 389 24.91 -4.46 -14.37
C PHE A 389 26.26 -4.74 -15.02
N MET A 390 26.33 -5.85 -15.78
CA MET A 390 27.45 -6.18 -16.67
C MET A 390 27.17 -5.75 -18.13
N ALA A 391 25.99 -5.17 -18.35
CA ALA A 391 25.51 -4.70 -19.64
C ALA A 391 25.20 -3.20 -19.63
N TYR A 392 24.81 -2.67 -20.79
CA TYR A 392 24.56 -1.25 -21.05
C TYR A 392 25.79 -0.35 -20.85
N PRO A 393 26.84 -0.50 -21.69
CA PRO A 393 28.02 0.36 -21.65
C PRO A 393 27.66 1.85 -21.64
N GLY A 394 28.27 2.62 -20.72
CA GLY A 394 28.04 4.05 -20.57
C GLY A 394 26.71 4.44 -19.92
N VAL A 395 25.83 3.50 -19.61
CA VAL A 395 24.55 3.77 -18.92
C VAL A 395 24.54 3.15 -17.53
N PHE A 396 24.68 1.82 -17.44
CA PHE A 396 24.63 1.08 -16.17
C PHE A 396 25.84 0.17 -15.93
N MET A 397 26.58 -0.19 -16.99
CA MET A 397 27.65 -1.18 -16.92
C MET A 397 28.74 -0.77 -15.92
N LEU A 398 29.07 -1.69 -15.03
CA LEU A 398 30.23 -1.64 -14.16
C LEU A 398 31.32 -2.59 -14.69
N ASP A 399 32.58 -2.24 -14.45
CA ASP A 399 33.70 -3.16 -14.65
C ASP A 399 33.79 -4.20 -13.53
N ASP A 400 34.55 -5.27 -13.77
CA ASP A 400 34.69 -6.39 -12.82
C ASP A 400 35.29 -5.96 -11.48
N ALA A 401 36.19 -4.97 -11.45
CA ALA A 401 36.79 -4.48 -10.21
C ALA A 401 35.77 -3.71 -9.37
N SER A 402 34.94 -2.88 -10.00
CA SER A 402 33.82 -2.18 -9.37
C SER A 402 32.78 -3.16 -8.82
N ILE A 403 32.42 -4.18 -9.60
CA ILE A 403 31.52 -5.26 -9.18
C ILE A 403 32.10 -6.00 -7.97
N PHE A 404 33.36 -6.41 -8.04
CA PHE A 404 34.03 -7.13 -6.96
C PHE A 404 34.08 -6.30 -5.67
N ARG A 405 34.40 -5.00 -5.75
CA ARG A 405 34.39 -4.10 -4.58
C ARG A 405 33.00 -4.01 -3.92
N ALA A 406 31.94 -3.91 -4.72
CA ALA A 406 30.57 -3.88 -4.21
C ALA A 406 30.17 -5.22 -3.57
N MET A 407 30.57 -6.35 -4.19
CA MET A 407 30.39 -7.71 -3.63
C MET A 407 31.12 -7.86 -2.30
N SER A 408 32.40 -7.49 -2.22
CA SER A 408 33.20 -7.57 -0.99
C SER A 408 32.59 -6.74 0.14
N ARG A 409 32.08 -5.52 -0.15
CA ARG A 409 31.39 -4.73 0.88
C ARG A 409 30.09 -5.37 1.33
N THR A 410 29.34 -5.96 0.40
CA THR A 410 28.07 -6.62 0.71
C THR A 410 28.25 -7.85 1.59
N ALA A 411 29.35 -8.59 1.44
CA ALA A 411 29.73 -9.69 2.32
C ALA A 411 29.83 -9.26 3.80
N GLU A 412 30.26 -8.02 4.06
CA GLU A 412 30.44 -7.48 5.41
C GLU A 412 29.14 -6.93 6.02
N ASN A 413 28.20 -6.45 5.20
CA ASN A 413 27.00 -5.77 5.68
C ASN A 413 25.72 -6.63 5.65
N GLY A 414 25.78 -7.85 5.10
CA GLY A 414 24.67 -8.81 5.07
C GLY A 414 23.60 -8.52 4.03
N GLY A 415 23.86 -7.60 3.09
CA GLY A 415 23.00 -7.34 1.95
C GLY A 415 23.03 -8.47 0.90
N LEU A 416 22.32 -8.26 -0.21
CA LEU A 416 22.26 -9.19 -1.34
C LEU A 416 22.65 -8.47 -2.64
N ILE A 417 23.61 -9.02 -3.38
CA ILE A 417 23.94 -8.56 -4.73
C ILE A 417 22.97 -9.18 -5.73
N MET A 418 22.35 -8.32 -6.53
CA MET A 418 21.52 -8.69 -7.67
C MET A 418 22.26 -8.34 -8.95
N MET A 419 22.31 -9.26 -9.92
CA MET A 419 23.11 -9.08 -11.13
C MET A 419 22.26 -9.17 -12.39
N HIS A 420 22.27 -8.10 -13.19
CA HIS A 420 21.91 -8.19 -14.61
C HIS A 420 23.15 -8.67 -15.37
N ALA A 421 23.13 -9.93 -15.77
CA ALA A 421 24.28 -10.65 -16.29
C ALA A 421 24.18 -10.87 -17.80
N GLU A 422 24.62 -9.89 -18.60
CA GLU A 422 24.93 -10.07 -20.02
C GLU A 422 26.29 -9.43 -20.34
N ASN A 423 27.04 -9.97 -21.30
CA ASN A 423 28.31 -9.38 -21.73
C ASN A 423 28.09 -8.10 -22.56
N GLY A 424 28.03 -6.95 -21.89
CA GLY A 424 27.72 -5.67 -22.52
C GLY A 424 28.67 -5.25 -23.62
N GLY A 425 29.98 -5.50 -23.45
CA GLY A 425 30.99 -5.12 -24.43
C GLY A 425 30.86 -5.87 -25.76
N ALA A 426 30.67 -7.19 -25.69
CA ALA A 426 30.44 -8.00 -26.89
C ALA A 426 29.12 -7.66 -27.57
N ILE A 427 28.05 -7.45 -26.78
CA ILE A 427 26.74 -7.04 -27.29
C ILE A 427 26.83 -5.73 -28.06
N ASP A 428 27.50 -4.70 -27.52
CA ASP A 428 27.61 -3.39 -28.17
C ASP A 428 28.29 -3.47 -29.55
N VAL A 429 29.34 -4.29 -29.66
CA VAL A 429 30.00 -4.58 -30.95
C VAL A 429 29.04 -5.26 -31.94
N LEU A 430 28.23 -6.22 -31.49
CA LEU A 430 27.25 -6.90 -32.33
C LEU A 430 26.12 -5.97 -32.77
N VAL A 431 25.61 -5.13 -31.86
CA VAL A 431 24.60 -4.11 -32.16
C VAL A 431 25.10 -3.17 -33.24
N LYS A 432 26.29 -2.59 -33.06
CA LYS A 432 26.90 -1.68 -34.06
C LYS A 432 27.04 -2.36 -35.41
N ARG A 433 27.56 -3.60 -35.45
CA ARG A 433 27.72 -4.38 -36.68
C ARG A 433 26.39 -4.61 -37.42
N TYR A 434 25.33 -4.93 -36.70
CA TYR A 434 24.02 -5.17 -37.30
C TYR A 434 23.42 -3.88 -37.86
N LEU A 435 23.54 -2.77 -37.13
CA LEU A 435 23.07 -1.46 -37.60
C LEU A 435 23.85 -0.97 -38.83
N GLU A 436 25.18 -1.12 -38.85
CA GLU A 436 26.02 -0.81 -40.02
C GLU A 436 25.66 -1.67 -41.24
N ALA A 437 25.17 -2.89 -41.03
CA ALA A 437 24.66 -3.77 -42.07
C ALA A 437 23.20 -3.49 -42.47
N GLY A 438 22.58 -2.40 -41.97
CA GLY A 438 21.20 -2.03 -42.27
C GLY A 438 20.13 -2.91 -41.59
N LYS A 439 20.49 -3.70 -40.58
CA LYS A 439 19.57 -4.61 -39.87
C LYS A 439 18.92 -3.94 -38.67
N GLY A 440 18.02 -3.00 -38.95
CA GLY A 440 17.33 -2.18 -37.93
C GLY A 440 16.11 -2.82 -37.27
N ASP A 441 15.63 -3.98 -37.74
CA ASP A 441 14.37 -4.57 -37.28
C ASP A 441 14.43 -5.15 -35.84
N PRO A 442 13.31 -5.19 -35.10
CA PRO A 442 13.27 -5.62 -33.69
C PRO A 442 13.88 -6.99 -33.40
N ILE A 443 13.76 -7.98 -34.29
CA ILE A 443 14.35 -9.31 -34.12
C ILE A 443 15.87 -9.26 -33.89
N ASN A 444 16.54 -8.27 -34.47
CA ASN A 444 17.99 -8.10 -34.34
C ASN A 444 18.40 -7.72 -32.90
N HIS A 445 17.47 -7.20 -32.09
CA HIS A 445 17.69 -7.03 -30.66
C HIS A 445 18.04 -8.35 -29.96
N GLY A 446 17.30 -9.42 -30.28
CA GLY A 446 17.57 -10.76 -29.76
C GLY A 446 18.81 -11.40 -30.38
N LEU A 447 19.00 -11.26 -31.70
CA LEU A 447 20.13 -11.88 -32.42
C LEU A 447 21.50 -11.29 -32.05
N THR A 448 21.55 -10.04 -31.60
CA THR A 448 22.78 -9.38 -31.15
C THR A 448 23.13 -9.66 -29.69
N ARG A 449 22.27 -10.40 -28.99
CA ARG A 449 22.43 -10.79 -27.58
C ARG A 449 22.21 -12.30 -27.44
N PRO A 450 23.00 -13.17 -28.08
CA PRO A 450 22.80 -14.61 -28.00
C PRO A 450 22.92 -15.11 -26.56
N ALA A 451 22.31 -16.25 -26.25
CA ALA A 451 22.23 -16.80 -24.89
C ALA A 451 23.61 -17.02 -24.24
N SER A 452 24.66 -17.26 -25.03
CA SER A 452 26.04 -17.34 -24.55
C SER A 452 26.54 -16.05 -23.88
N MET A 453 26.00 -14.88 -24.23
CA MET A 453 26.38 -13.62 -23.57
C MET A 453 25.82 -13.53 -22.15
N GLU A 454 24.66 -14.13 -21.91
CA GLU A 454 24.07 -14.23 -20.58
C GLU A 454 24.74 -15.32 -19.75
N GLY A 455 25.02 -16.49 -20.37
CA GLY A 455 25.73 -17.60 -19.72
C GLY A 455 27.13 -17.21 -19.24
N GLU A 456 27.94 -16.57 -20.10
CA GLU A 456 29.28 -16.09 -19.73
C GLU A 456 29.23 -15.11 -18.56
N ALA A 457 28.40 -14.07 -18.66
CA ALA A 457 28.30 -13.05 -17.62
C ALA A 457 27.76 -13.62 -16.31
N THR A 458 26.85 -14.59 -16.36
CA THR A 458 26.34 -15.30 -15.18
C THR A 458 27.46 -16.07 -14.49
N GLY A 459 28.23 -16.87 -15.24
CA GLY A 459 29.39 -17.59 -14.70
C GLY A 459 30.44 -16.66 -14.11
N ARG A 460 30.73 -15.53 -14.79
CA ARG A 460 31.67 -14.51 -14.29
C ARG A 460 31.18 -13.83 -13.01
N ALA A 461 29.90 -13.44 -12.94
CA ALA A 461 29.32 -12.87 -11.72
C ALA A 461 29.41 -13.83 -10.53
N ILE A 462 29.13 -15.11 -10.76
CA ILE A 462 29.24 -16.17 -9.74
C ILE A 462 30.70 -16.34 -9.31
N ALA A 463 31.66 -16.35 -10.23
CA ALA A 463 33.08 -16.46 -9.90
C ALA A 463 33.57 -15.30 -9.03
N LEU A 464 33.16 -14.07 -9.34
CA LEU A 464 33.46 -12.89 -8.52
C LEU A 464 32.80 -12.98 -7.13
N ALA A 465 31.54 -13.42 -7.07
CA ALA A 465 30.81 -13.57 -5.81
C ALA A 465 31.44 -14.63 -4.90
N ARG A 466 31.91 -15.75 -5.48
CA ARG A 466 32.67 -16.80 -4.76
C ARG A 466 33.94 -16.22 -4.14
N LEU A 467 34.71 -15.45 -4.90
CA LEU A 467 35.93 -14.83 -4.40
C LEU A 467 35.65 -13.79 -3.29
N ALA A 468 34.51 -13.10 -3.38
CA ALA A 468 34.09 -12.13 -2.38
C ALA A 468 33.34 -12.75 -1.17
N GLU A 469 33.14 -14.08 -1.16
CA GLU A 469 32.40 -14.82 -0.13
C GLU A 469 30.98 -14.27 0.11
N VAL A 470 30.28 -13.88 -0.96
CA VAL A 470 28.92 -13.29 -0.88
C VAL A 470 27.92 -14.09 -1.71
N ALA A 471 26.66 -14.09 -1.27
CA ALA A 471 25.55 -14.58 -2.08
C ALA A 471 25.30 -13.69 -3.31
N VAL A 472 24.95 -14.30 -4.44
CA VAL A 472 24.59 -13.58 -5.66
C VAL A 472 23.24 -14.05 -6.18
N TYR A 473 22.44 -13.09 -6.62
CA TYR A 473 21.11 -13.28 -7.17
C TYR A 473 21.09 -12.85 -8.64
N ILE A 474 20.93 -13.79 -9.56
CA ILE A 474 20.84 -13.55 -10.99
C ILE A 474 19.40 -13.19 -11.33
N VAL A 475 19.17 -11.93 -11.72
CA VAL A 475 17.83 -11.45 -12.09
C VAL A 475 17.43 -11.92 -13.48
N HIS A 476 16.11 -11.94 -13.75
CA HIS A 476 15.46 -12.15 -15.04
C HIS A 476 16.18 -13.18 -15.96
N LEU A 477 16.55 -14.34 -15.41
CA LEU A 477 17.29 -15.39 -16.11
C LEU A 477 16.43 -15.98 -17.23
N SER A 478 16.95 -15.94 -18.45
CA SER A 478 16.19 -16.20 -19.67
C SER A 478 16.64 -17.42 -20.47
N SER A 479 17.84 -17.96 -20.20
CA SER A 479 18.47 -18.97 -21.05
C SER A 479 18.95 -20.22 -20.31
N LYS A 480 19.24 -21.27 -21.07
CA LYS A 480 19.72 -22.55 -20.53
C LYS A 480 21.16 -22.38 -20.05
N GLU A 481 21.97 -21.64 -20.79
CA GLU A 481 23.38 -21.41 -20.53
C GLU A 481 23.58 -20.68 -19.20
N ALA A 482 22.76 -19.66 -18.92
CA ALA A 482 22.77 -19.00 -17.61
C ALA A 482 22.27 -19.92 -16.50
N LEU A 483 21.22 -20.72 -16.77
CA LEU A 483 20.69 -21.68 -15.81
C LEU A 483 21.71 -22.76 -15.46
N ASP A 484 22.45 -23.27 -16.44
CA ASP A 484 23.51 -24.27 -16.25
C ASP A 484 24.64 -23.70 -15.37
N ALA A 485 25.03 -22.43 -15.55
CA ALA A 485 26.01 -21.79 -14.68
C ALA A 485 25.52 -21.66 -13.23
N VAL A 486 24.22 -21.36 -13.02
CA VAL A 486 23.62 -21.34 -11.67
C VAL A 486 23.55 -22.73 -11.07
N ARG A 487 23.15 -23.74 -11.85
CA ARG A 487 23.10 -25.16 -11.44
C ARG A 487 24.47 -25.65 -10.99
N GLU A 488 25.49 -25.52 -11.84
CA GLU A 488 26.87 -25.89 -11.51
C GLU A 488 27.33 -25.21 -10.22
N ALA A 489 27.02 -23.91 -10.09
CA ALA A 489 27.41 -23.17 -8.91
C ALA A 489 26.77 -23.70 -7.62
N ARG A 490 25.49 -24.07 -7.69
CA ARG A 490 24.70 -24.59 -6.56
C ARG A 490 25.08 -26.02 -6.22
N ASP A 491 25.36 -26.85 -7.21
CA ASP A 491 25.84 -28.24 -7.01
C ASP A 491 27.18 -28.25 -6.26
N ASP A 492 28.03 -27.25 -6.49
CA ASP A 492 29.27 -27.01 -5.72
C ASP A 492 29.04 -26.37 -4.33
N GLY A 493 27.79 -26.09 -3.95
CA GLY A 493 27.42 -25.48 -2.67
C GLY A 493 27.57 -23.95 -2.60
N ALA A 494 27.78 -23.25 -3.73
CA ALA A 494 27.83 -21.80 -3.73
C ALA A 494 26.44 -21.18 -3.50
N PRO A 495 26.33 -20.05 -2.77
CA PRO A 495 25.08 -19.34 -2.55
C PRO A 495 24.68 -18.52 -3.78
N ALA A 496 24.48 -19.21 -4.90
CA ALA A 496 23.97 -18.66 -6.16
C ALA A 496 22.46 -18.90 -6.25
N PHE A 497 21.73 -17.83 -6.54
CA PHE A 497 20.28 -17.82 -6.68
C PHE A 497 19.89 -17.17 -8.00
N ALA A 498 18.71 -17.50 -8.51
CA ALA A 498 18.19 -16.91 -9.71
C ALA A 498 16.65 -16.87 -9.71
N GLU A 499 16.14 -15.84 -10.38
CA GLU A 499 14.73 -15.75 -10.79
C GLU A 499 14.60 -15.90 -12.30
N THR A 500 13.41 -16.28 -12.73
CA THR A 500 12.96 -16.06 -14.11
C THR A 500 11.66 -15.25 -14.11
N CYS A 501 11.15 -14.93 -15.29
CA CYS A 501 9.94 -14.14 -15.47
C CYS A 501 8.99 -14.82 -16.48
N PRO A 502 7.66 -14.61 -16.40
CA PRO A 502 6.68 -15.27 -17.28
C PRO A 502 6.99 -15.14 -18.77
N GLN A 503 7.52 -14.00 -19.22
CA GLN A 503 7.87 -13.79 -20.62
C GLN A 503 8.86 -14.84 -21.15
N TYR A 504 9.77 -15.34 -20.33
CA TYR A 504 10.73 -16.37 -20.74
C TYR A 504 10.17 -17.79 -20.69
N LEU A 505 8.98 -17.97 -20.11
CA LEU A 505 8.28 -19.26 -20.04
C LEU A 505 7.23 -19.44 -21.16
N TYR A 506 6.84 -18.33 -21.81
CA TYR A 506 5.72 -18.30 -22.76
C TYR A 506 6.04 -17.63 -24.09
N LEU A 507 6.90 -16.62 -24.11
CA LEU A 507 7.22 -15.83 -25.29
C LEU A 507 8.61 -16.22 -25.81
N SER A 508 8.82 -16.09 -27.11
CA SER A 508 10.03 -16.58 -27.75
C SER A 508 10.61 -15.57 -28.73
N LEU A 509 11.78 -15.91 -29.28
CA LEU A 509 12.41 -15.14 -30.36
C LEU A 509 11.49 -14.97 -31.58
N GLU A 510 10.51 -15.86 -31.78
CA GLU A 510 9.49 -15.72 -32.83
C GLU A 510 8.60 -14.48 -32.61
N ASP A 511 8.32 -14.10 -31.36
CA ASP A 511 7.52 -12.91 -31.05
C ASP A 511 8.26 -11.62 -31.41
N LEU A 512 9.58 -11.59 -31.18
CA LEU A 512 10.48 -10.53 -31.68
C LEU A 512 10.53 -10.50 -33.21
N GLY A 513 10.31 -11.64 -33.87
CA GLY A 513 10.28 -11.81 -35.32
C GLY A 513 8.94 -11.50 -36.00
N ARG A 514 7.94 -10.99 -35.27
CA ARG A 514 6.64 -10.65 -35.87
C ARG A 514 6.77 -9.60 -36.98
N PRO A 515 5.95 -9.67 -38.03
CA PRO A 515 6.11 -8.84 -39.22
C PRO A 515 6.14 -7.33 -38.95
N GLY A 516 6.95 -6.62 -39.73
CA GLY A 516 7.10 -5.18 -39.64
C GLY A 516 7.67 -4.78 -38.28
N PHE A 517 6.98 -3.86 -37.58
CA PHE A 517 7.42 -3.34 -36.30
C PHE A 517 6.72 -4.00 -35.09
N GLU A 518 5.85 -4.98 -35.32
CA GLU A 518 5.08 -5.63 -34.25
C GLU A 518 5.98 -6.35 -33.22
N GLY A 519 7.16 -6.80 -33.65
CA GLY A 519 8.17 -7.38 -32.76
C GLY A 519 8.67 -6.43 -31.66
N ALA A 520 8.54 -5.11 -31.83
CA ALA A 520 8.99 -4.12 -30.84
C ALA A 520 8.24 -4.22 -29.50
N LYS A 521 7.01 -4.75 -29.50
CA LYS A 521 6.23 -5.02 -28.28
C LYS A 521 6.92 -6.02 -27.34
N TYR A 522 7.84 -6.82 -27.87
CA TYR A 522 8.49 -7.93 -27.18
C TYR A 522 9.97 -7.67 -26.85
N VAL A 523 10.45 -6.44 -27.09
CA VAL A 523 11.84 -6.04 -26.81
C VAL A 523 12.05 -5.84 -25.31
N CYS A 524 12.87 -6.71 -24.71
CA CYS A 524 13.43 -6.67 -23.37
C CYS A 524 14.88 -7.18 -23.36
N SER A 525 15.59 -7.02 -22.24
CA SER A 525 16.98 -7.47 -22.08
C SER A 525 17.15 -8.11 -20.69
N PRO A 526 17.55 -9.40 -20.59
CA PRO A 526 17.87 -10.32 -21.68
C PRO A 526 16.72 -10.52 -22.68
N PRO A 527 17.00 -10.76 -23.97
CA PRO A 527 15.94 -10.90 -24.96
C PRO A 527 15.22 -12.25 -24.83
N LEU A 528 14.03 -12.33 -25.42
CA LEU A 528 13.33 -13.60 -25.58
C LEU A 528 14.20 -14.61 -26.36
N ARG A 529 14.15 -15.87 -25.92
CA ARG A 529 14.98 -16.96 -26.46
C ARG A 529 14.17 -17.87 -27.40
N PRO A 530 14.82 -18.71 -28.23
CA PRO A 530 14.13 -19.80 -28.91
C PRO A 530 13.35 -20.70 -27.93
N LYS A 531 12.21 -21.26 -28.37
CA LYS A 531 11.31 -22.06 -27.52
C LYS A 531 11.95 -23.19 -26.69
N PRO A 532 13.00 -23.91 -27.15
CA PRO A 532 13.62 -24.96 -26.34
C PRO A 532 14.12 -24.50 -24.96
N HIS A 533 14.40 -23.21 -24.77
CA HIS A 533 14.76 -22.67 -23.45
C HIS A 533 13.60 -22.70 -22.44
N HIS A 534 12.34 -22.65 -22.91
CA HIS A 534 11.15 -22.67 -22.04
C HIS A 534 11.13 -23.91 -21.16
N ASP A 535 11.38 -25.09 -21.74
CA ASP A 535 11.35 -26.35 -21.00
C ASP A 535 12.49 -26.44 -19.98
N GLU A 536 13.66 -25.88 -20.28
CA GLU A 536 14.79 -25.83 -19.35
C GLU A 536 14.50 -24.92 -18.16
N LEU A 537 13.88 -23.76 -18.37
CA LEU A 537 13.47 -22.85 -17.30
C LEU A 537 12.36 -23.45 -16.45
N TRP A 538 11.37 -24.12 -17.06
CA TRP A 538 10.35 -24.86 -16.30
C TRP A 538 10.97 -25.97 -15.44
N LYS A 539 11.93 -26.73 -15.99
CA LYS A 539 12.69 -27.72 -15.19
C LYS A 539 13.43 -27.04 -14.03
N GLY A 540 14.07 -25.89 -14.27
CA GLY A 540 14.74 -25.13 -13.22
C GLY A 540 13.80 -24.70 -12.08
N LEU A 541 12.56 -24.31 -12.39
CA LEU A 541 11.55 -23.99 -11.37
C LEU A 541 11.09 -25.23 -10.58
N VAL A 542 10.99 -26.38 -11.25
CA VAL A 542 10.63 -27.67 -10.62
C VAL A 542 11.76 -28.16 -9.71
N GLN A 543 13.02 -28.02 -10.13
CA GLN A 543 14.20 -28.53 -9.46
C GLN A 543 14.79 -27.56 -8.42
N ASP A 544 14.21 -26.36 -8.29
CA ASP A 544 14.72 -25.29 -7.42
C ASP A 544 16.09 -24.74 -7.82
N ASP A 545 16.46 -24.87 -9.09
CA ASP A 545 17.58 -24.11 -9.69
C ASP A 545 17.21 -22.64 -9.86
N LEU A 546 15.92 -22.38 -10.10
CA LEU A 546 15.26 -21.08 -10.06
C LEU A 546 14.36 -21.03 -8.83
N GLN A 547 14.62 -20.10 -7.91
CA GLN A 547 13.97 -20.09 -6.60
C GLN A 547 12.66 -19.32 -6.57
N LEU A 548 12.43 -18.42 -7.54
CA LEU A 548 11.21 -17.62 -7.61
C LEU A 548 10.91 -17.11 -9.02
N VAL A 549 9.70 -16.59 -9.18
CA VAL A 549 9.27 -15.91 -10.41
C VAL A 549 8.89 -14.46 -10.12
N ALA A 550 9.55 -13.51 -10.79
CA ALA A 550 9.23 -12.08 -10.77
C ALA A 550 8.68 -11.65 -12.14
N THR A 551 8.51 -10.34 -12.41
CA THR A 551 8.05 -9.89 -13.74
C THR A 551 9.06 -9.14 -14.57
N ASP A 552 9.98 -8.41 -13.95
CA ASP A 552 10.69 -7.33 -14.63
C ASP A 552 9.70 -6.36 -15.30
N HIS A 553 8.63 -6.01 -14.58
CA HIS A 553 7.56 -5.17 -15.11
C HIS A 553 8.09 -3.77 -15.42
N CYS A 554 8.25 -3.47 -16.70
CA CYS A 554 8.74 -2.20 -17.20
C CYS A 554 8.01 -1.86 -18.52
N PRO A 555 6.72 -1.48 -18.45
CA PRO A 555 5.92 -1.29 -19.65
C PRO A 555 6.27 0.02 -20.35
N PHE A 556 6.21 -0.01 -21.68
CA PHE A 556 6.26 1.18 -22.53
C PHE A 556 5.19 1.01 -23.59
N HIS A 557 4.40 2.05 -23.87
CA HIS A 557 3.42 2.05 -24.93
C HIS A 557 4.05 1.71 -26.29
N PHE A 558 3.36 0.90 -27.09
CA PHE A 558 3.75 0.59 -28.44
C PHE A 558 3.80 1.86 -29.31
N LYS A 559 2.80 2.73 -29.15
CA LYS A 559 2.75 4.06 -29.79
C LYS A 559 3.34 5.15 -28.89
N GLY A 560 4.18 6.00 -29.44
CA GLY A 560 4.80 7.14 -28.75
C GLY A 560 5.99 6.79 -27.84
N GLN A 561 6.29 5.51 -27.59
CA GLN A 561 7.44 5.09 -26.80
C GLN A 561 8.25 3.98 -27.50
N LYS A 562 7.69 2.79 -27.76
CA LYS A 562 8.42 1.72 -28.48
C LYS A 562 8.82 2.17 -29.89
N ASP A 563 7.99 2.95 -30.56
CA ASP A 563 8.24 3.49 -31.90
C ASP A 563 9.37 4.53 -31.99
N LEU A 564 9.94 4.98 -30.86
CA LEU A 564 11.19 5.75 -30.83
C LEU A 564 12.35 4.99 -31.48
N GLY A 565 12.33 3.65 -31.45
CA GLY A 565 13.31 2.80 -32.09
C GLY A 565 12.92 2.30 -33.49
N ARG A 566 11.97 2.95 -34.17
CA ARG A 566 11.59 2.55 -35.54
C ARG A 566 12.79 2.71 -36.49
N GLY A 567 13.19 1.60 -37.11
CA GLY A 567 14.36 1.53 -38.00
C GLY A 567 15.70 1.37 -37.27
N ASP A 568 15.71 1.36 -35.94
CA ASP A 568 16.90 1.18 -35.11
C ASP A 568 16.51 0.48 -33.80
N PHE A 569 16.56 -0.86 -33.81
CA PHE A 569 16.16 -1.68 -32.66
C PHE A 569 16.88 -1.30 -31.35
N SER A 570 18.08 -0.72 -31.43
CA SER A 570 18.87 -0.34 -30.24
C SER A 570 18.24 0.81 -29.46
N LYS A 571 17.36 1.58 -30.09
CA LYS A 571 16.63 2.71 -29.51
C LYS A 571 15.22 2.36 -29.02
N ILE A 572 14.78 1.12 -29.19
CA ILE A 572 13.50 0.67 -28.64
C ILE A 572 13.65 0.57 -27.11
N PRO A 573 12.85 1.31 -26.31
CA PRO A 573 12.85 1.15 -24.86
C PRO A 573 12.63 -0.32 -24.46
N ASN A 574 13.52 -0.87 -23.65
CA ASN A 574 13.48 -2.29 -23.25
C ASN A 574 12.59 -2.49 -22.03
N GLY A 575 11.68 -3.45 -22.09
CA GLY A 575 10.80 -3.79 -20.97
C GLY A 575 9.41 -4.22 -21.44
N LEU A 576 8.75 -5.05 -20.63
CA LEU A 576 7.44 -5.65 -20.94
C LEU A 576 6.43 -5.42 -19.80
N PRO A 577 5.13 -5.28 -20.10
CA PRO A 577 4.07 -5.43 -19.10
C PRO A 577 3.96 -6.88 -18.60
N GLY A 578 3.53 -7.07 -17.35
CA GLY A 578 3.39 -8.42 -16.77
C GLY A 578 2.98 -8.51 -15.30
N VAL A 579 2.98 -7.39 -14.54
CA VAL A 579 2.73 -7.40 -13.09
C VAL A 579 1.36 -7.99 -12.71
N GLU A 580 0.35 -7.78 -13.55
CA GLU A 580 -1.01 -8.32 -13.36
C GLU A 580 -1.12 -9.79 -13.74
N ASP A 581 -0.35 -10.24 -14.74
CA ASP A 581 -0.54 -11.57 -15.33
C ASP A 581 0.25 -12.66 -14.60
N ARG A 582 1.34 -12.29 -13.90
CA ARG A 582 2.30 -13.23 -13.29
C ARG A 582 1.63 -14.36 -12.51
N PHE A 583 0.78 -14.03 -11.55
CA PHE A 583 0.16 -15.03 -10.67
C PHE A 583 -0.62 -16.07 -11.46
N THR A 584 -1.45 -15.61 -12.41
CA THR A 584 -2.31 -16.50 -13.21
C THR A 584 -1.49 -17.29 -14.22
N LEU A 585 -0.49 -16.68 -14.87
CA LEU A 585 0.37 -17.38 -15.81
C LEU A 585 1.12 -18.52 -15.11
N ILE A 586 1.75 -18.28 -13.97
CA ILE A 586 2.48 -19.33 -13.26
C ILE A 586 1.54 -20.40 -12.70
N PHE A 587 0.33 -20.05 -12.26
CA PHE A 587 -0.67 -21.05 -11.90
C PHE A 587 -1.08 -21.90 -13.11
N HIS A 588 -1.33 -21.27 -14.26
CA HIS A 588 -1.78 -21.93 -15.47
C HIS A 588 -0.72 -22.86 -16.10
N GLY A 589 0.50 -22.37 -16.34
CA GLY A 589 1.57 -23.21 -16.93
C GLY A 589 2.28 -24.11 -15.92
N GLY A 590 2.16 -23.81 -14.64
CA GLY A 590 2.75 -24.59 -13.56
C GLY A 590 1.79 -25.64 -13.02
N VAL A 591 0.77 -25.19 -12.30
CA VAL A 591 -0.17 -26.06 -11.58
C VAL A 591 -1.12 -26.77 -12.54
N ASN A 592 -1.84 -26.02 -13.39
CA ASN A 592 -2.83 -26.63 -14.29
C ASN A 592 -2.18 -27.57 -15.34
N ALA A 593 -0.94 -27.28 -15.74
CA ALA A 593 -0.18 -28.15 -16.63
C ALA A 593 0.49 -29.35 -15.93
N GLY A 594 0.35 -29.48 -14.59
CA GLY A 594 0.91 -30.58 -13.81
C GLY A 594 2.44 -30.54 -13.65
N ARG A 595 3.08 -29.38 -13.85
CA ARG A 595 4.53 -29.21 -13.71
C ARG A 595 4.96 -29.01 -12.25
N ILE A 596 4.21 -28.22 -11.49
CA ILE A 596 4.49 -27.90 -10.08
C ILE A 596 3.25 -28.11 -9.21
N THR A 597 3.46 -28.38 -7.92
CA THR A 597 2.38 -28.48 -6.94
C THR A 597 1.84 -27.10 -6.54
N LEU A 598 0.67 -27.07 -5.88
CA LEU A 598 0.12 -25.83 -5.30
C LEU A 598 1.07 -25.17 -4.30
N ASN A 599 1.72 -25.97 -3.46
CA ASN A 599 2.67 -25.48 -2.46
C ASN A 599 3.90 -24.86 -3.13
N ARG A 600 4.44 -25.52 -4.16
CA ARG A 600 5.57 -24.98 -4.93
C ARG A 600 5.18 -23.71 -5.67
N PHE A 601 3.95 -23.61 -6.18
CA PHE A 601 3.42 -22.36 -6.74
C PHE A 601 3.45 -21.22 -5.71
N VAL A 602 2.89 -21.43 -4.50
CA VAL A 602 2.92 -20.42 -3.42
C VAL A 602 4.35 -20.05 -3.03
N GLU A 603 5.25 -21.04 -2.98
CA GLU A 603 6.66 -20.80 -2.73
C GLU A 603 7.28 -19.85 -3.76
N LEU A 604 7.13 -20.14 -5.05
CA LEU A 604 7.72 -19.40 -6.16
C LEU A 604 7.22 -17.95 -6.28
N VAL A 605 5.95 -17.68 -5.95
CA VAL A 605 5.35 -16.33 -6.15
C VAL A 605 5.23 -15.51 -4.86
N ALA A 606 5.34 -16.12 -3.68
CA ALA A 606 5.10 -15.44 -2.41
C ALA A 606 6.16 -15.76 -1.34
N THR A 607 6.36 -17.03 -1.00
CA THR A 607 7.19 -17.38 0.18
C THR A 607 8.69 -17.21 -0.05
N ALA A 608 9.25 -17.73 -1.15
CA ALA A 608 10.65 -17.57 -1.49
C ALA A 608 11.04 -16.09 -1.67
N PRO A 609 10.31 -15.26 -2.46
CA PRO A 609 10.60 -13.83 -2.54
C PRO A 609 10.50 -13.13 -1.18
N ALA A 610 9.51 -13.47 -0.35
CA ALA A 610 9.41 -12.87 0.98
C ALA A 610 10.60 -13.24 1.89
N LYS A 611 11.09 -14.48 1.84
CA LYS A 611 12.24 -14.93 2.63
C LYS A 611 13.53 -14.28 2.15
N MET A 612 13.83 -14.37 0.86
CA MET A 612 15.07 -13.86 0.27
C MET A 612 15.22 -12.35 0.45
N PHE A 613 14.10 -11.63 0.51
CA PHE A 613 14.12 -10.18 0.62
C PHE A 613 13.63 -9.67 1.98
N GLY A 614 13.75 -10.46 3.04
CA GLY A 614 13.61 -9.98 4.42
C GLY A 614 12.22 -9.48 4.80
N LEU A 615 11.18 -10.04 4.17
CA LEU A 615 9.76 -9.75 4.40
C LEU A 615 9.03 -10.87 5.16
N PHE A 616 9.60 -12.08 5.21
CA PHE A 616 9.00 -13.24 5.89
C PHE A 616 9.23 -13.17 7.43
N PRO A 617 8.27 -13.61 8.27
CA PRO A 617 6.94 -14.15 7.95
C PRO A 617 5.85 -13.06 7.86
N ARG A 618 6.21 -11.77 7.88
CA ARG A 618 5.23 -10.68 7.77
C ARG A 618 4.44 -10.77 6.46
N LYS A 619 5.11 -11.09 5.35
CA LYS A 619 4.54 -11.40 4.02
C LYS A 619 4.86 -12.85 3.62
N GLY A 620 4.21 -13.32 2.56
CA GLY A 620 4.55 -14.58 1.90
C GLY A 620 4.05 -15.85 2.59
N THR A 621 3.16 -15.73 3.59
CA THR A 621 2.48 -16.86 4.23
C THR A 621 1.16 -16.43 4.85
N ILE A 622 0.27 -17.39 5.11
CA ILE A 622 -0.92 -17.19 5.94
C ILE A 622 -0.63 -17.88 7.27
N ALA A 623 -0.34 -17.09 8.30
CA ALA A 623 -0.08 -17.57 9.65
C ALA A 623 -0.51 -16.50 10.67
N PRO A 624 -0.94 -16.88 11.89
CA PRO A 624 -1.18 -15.90 12.94
C PRO A 624 0.01 -14.94 13.14
N GLY A 625 -0.25 -13.64 13.12
CA GLY A 625 0.76 -12.57 13.22
C GLY A 625 1.27 -12.02 11.88
N SER A 626 1.10 -12.75 10.77
CA SER A 626 1.38 -12.26 9.42
C SER A 626 0.39 -11.16 9.02
N ASP A 627 0.82 -10.27 8.12
CA ASP A 627 -0.10 -9.32 7.50
C ASP A 627 -1.21 -10.09 6.77
N ALA A 628 -2.44 -9.61 6.87
CA ALA A 628 -3.60 -10.17 6.18
C ALA A 628 -3.61 -9.78 4.70
N ASP A 629 -2.54 -10.19 4.02
CA ASP A 629 -2.34 -10.12 2.58
C ASP A 629 -2.74 -11.47 1.98
N ILE A 630 -3.95 -11.55 1.45
CA ILE A 630 -4.60 -12.82 1.12
C ILE A 630 -5.27 -12.73 -0.25
N VAL A 631 -5.12 -13.77 -1.06
CA VAL A 631 -5.82 -13.97 -2.32
C VAL A 631 -6.80 -15.12 -2.16
N ILE A 632 -8.08 -14.85 -2.39
CA ILE A 632 -9.10 -15.89 -2.61
C ILE A 632 -9.18 -16.10 -4.13
N PHE A 633 -8.67 -17.24 -4.55
CA PHE A 633 -8.43 -17.58 -5.95
C PHE A 633 -9.40 -18.66 -6.41
N ASN A 634 -10.04 -18.43 -7.56
CA ASN A 634 -10.88 -19.41 -8.21
C ASN A 634 -10.09 -20.14 -9.30
N PRO A 635 -9.77 -21.44 -9.12
CA PRO A 635 -8.97 -22.20 -10.07
C PRO A 635 -9.75 -22.61 -11.33
N GLU A 636 -11.07 -22.46 -11.36
CA GLU A 636 -11.92 -22.99 -12.44
C GLU A 636 -12.25 -21.98 -13.54
N VAL A 637 -12.05 -20.68 -13.30
CA VAL A 637 -12.41 -19.64 -14.27
C VAL A 637 -11.45 -19.65 -15.46
N GLU A 638 -11.98 -19.84 -16.66
CA GLU A 638 -11.25 -19.61 -17.90
C GLU A 638 -11.41 -18.15 -18.36
N ARG A 639 -10.30 -17.52 -18.76
CA ARG A 639 -10.30 -16.16 -19.30
C ARG A 639 -9.28 -16.00 -20.43
N THR A 640 -9.50 -15.00 -21.27
CA THR A 640 -8.57 -14.62 -22.33
C THR A 640 -7.84 -13.35 -21.91
N LEU A 641 -6.52 -13.36 -21.91
CA LEU A 641 -5.72 -12.17 -21.62
C LEU A 641 -5.81 -11.18 -22.80
N SER A 642 -6.01 -9.90 -22.49
CA SER A 642 -6.17 -8.86 -23.49
C SER A 642 -5.86 -7.48 -22.91
N VAL A 643 -5.29 -6.61 -23.75
CA VAL A 643 -5.13 -5.18 -23.47
C VAL A 643 -6.44 -4.49 -23.08
N LYS A 644 -7.58 -5.00 -23.56
CA LYS A 644 -8.90 -4.44 -23.28
C LYS A 644 -9.38 -4.70 -21.85
N THR A 645 -8.79 -5.69 -21.19
CA THR A 645 -9.27 -6.20 -19.89
C THR A 645 -8.22 -6.13 -18.80
N HIS A 646 -6.94 -5.93 -19.15
CA HIS A 646 -5.92 -5.66 -18.14
C HIS A 646 -6.06 -4.24 -17.58
N HIS A 647 -5.33 -3.98 -16.52
CA HIS A 647 -5.34 -2.76 -15.73
C HIS A 647 -3.96 -2.08 -15.68
N MET A 648 -2.96 -2.67 -16.37
CA MET A 648 -1.66 -2.04 -16.63
C MET A 648 -1.83 -0.85 -17.59
N ASN A 649 -1.10 0.23 -17.35
CA ASN A 649 -1.12 1.44 -18.19
C ASN A 649 -0.27 1.25 -19.45
N VAL A 650 -0.71 0.38 -20.36
CA VAL A 650 -0.03 0.07 -21.63
C VAL A 650 -1.05 -0.27 -22.73
N ASP A 651 -0.73 0.04 -23.98
CA ASP A 651 -1.64 -0.03 -25.14
C ASP A 651 -1.55 -1.35 -25.94
N TYR A 652 -0.91 -2.38 -25.38
CA TYR A 652 -0.90 -3.75 -25.87
C TYR A 652 -0.74 -4.75 -24.73
N SER A 653 -1.08 -6.01 -24.95
CA SER A 653 -0.71 -7.12 -24.07
C SER A 653 0.35 -7.99 -24.74
N CYS A 654 1.35 -8.43 -23.96
CA CYS A 654 2.32 -9.44 -24.40
C CYS A 654 1.66 -10.81 -24.65
N TYR A 655 0.51 -11.05 -24.00
CA TYR A 655 -0.20 -12.33 -24.01
C TYR A 655 -1.57 -12.20 -24.69
N GLU A 656 -1.71 -11.24 -25.62
CA GLU A 656 -2.98 -10.94 -26.29
C GLU A 656 -3.60 -12.20 -26.91
N GLY A 657 -4.83 -12.52 -26.51
CA GLY A 657 -5.56 -13.68 -27.00
C GLY A 657 -5.21 -15.01 -26.33
N MET A 658 -4.25 -15.04 -25.39
CA MET A 658 -3.90 -16.25 -24.66
C MET A 658 -5.03 -16.66 -23.71
N LYS A 659 -5.48 -17.91 -23.81
CA LYS A 659 -6.45 -18.49 -22.89
C LYS A 659 -5.72 -19.03 -21.66
N VAL A 660 -6.16 -18.61 -20.48
CA VAL A 660 -5.63 -19.05 -19.18
C VAL A 660 -6.76 -19.51 -18.28
N LYS A 661 -6.42 -20.32 -17.28
CA LYS A 661 -7.36 -20.85 -16.28
C LYS A 661 -6.89 -20.47 -14.88
N GLY A 662 -7.77 -19.81 -14.12
CA GLY A 662 -7.51 -19.24 -12.81
C GLY A 662 -7.77 -17.73 -12.74
N LEU A 663 -8.38 -17.27 -11.64
CA LEU A 663 -8.69 -15.85 -11.40
C LEU A 663 -8.53 -15.49 -9.91
N PRO A 664 -7.74 -14.45 -9.56
CA PRO A 664 -7.81 -13.79 -8.26
C PRO A 664 -9.17 -13.08 -8.10
N GLU A 665 -10.15 -13.73 -7.45
CA GLU A 665 -11.51 -13.18 -7.29
C GLU A 665 -11.56 -12.10 -6.21
N ILE A 666 -10.88 -12.35 -5.08
CA ILE A 666 -10.74 -11.38 -3.98
C ILE A 666 -9.27 -11.27 -3.63
N VAL A 667 -8.79 -10.03 -3.56
CA VAL A 667 -7.41 -9.71 -3.16
C VAL A 667 -7.46 -8.76 -1.99
N MET A 668 -6.77 -9.10 -0.91
CA MET A 668 -6.74 -8.35 0.33
C MET A 668 -5.31 -7.91 0.64
N GLN A 669 -5.17 -6.71 1.23
CA GLN A 669 -3.93 -6.24 1.81
C GLN A 669 -4.20 -5.71 3.21
N ARG A 670 -3.44 -6.22 4.19
CA ARG A 670 -3.59 -5.85 5.59
C ARG A 670 -5.06 -5.83 6.01
N GLY A 671 -5.79 -6.88 5.64
CA GLY A 671 -7.21 -7.09 5.98
C GLY A 671 -8.21 -6.28 5.17
N ASN A 672 -7.77 -5.31 4.36
CA ASN A 672 -8.64 -4.53 3.49
C ASN A 672 -8.80 -5.20 2.13
N VAL A 673 -10.03 -5.27 1.63
CA VAL A 673 -10.32 -5.78 0.27
C VAL A 673 -9.90 -4.73 -0.77
N LEU A 674 -8.98 -5.13 -1.67
CA LEU A 674 -8.51 -4.33 -2.79
C LEU A 674 -9.25 -4.63 -4.09
N VAL A 675 -9.59 -5.91 -4.32
CA VAL A 675 -10.30 -6.38 -5.50
C VAL A 675 -11.40 -7.32 -5.04
N ARG A 676 -12.61 -7.15 -5.57
CA ARG A 676 -13.74 -8.04 -5.35
C ARG A 676 -14.84 -7.77 -6.38
N ASP A 677 -15.52 -8.82 -6.83
CA ASP A 677 -16.68 -8.75 -7.75
C ASP A 677 -16.35 -7.98 -9.04
N GLY A 678 -15.14 -8.17 -9.57
CA GLY A 678 -14.67 -7.48 -10.78
C GLY A 678 -14.54 -5.96 -10.61
N LYS A 679 -14.33 -5.48 -9.38
CA LYS A 679 -14.13 -4.05 -9.06
C LYS A 679 -12.88 -3.83 -8.22
N PHE A 680 -12.18 -2.75 -8.53
CA PHE A 680 -11.09 -2.24 -7.71
C PHE A 680 -11.65 -1.38 -6.58
N GLN A 681 -11.27 -1.71 -5.35
CA GLN A 681 -11.67 -1.06 -4.09
C GLN A 681 -10.45 -0.53 -3.32
N GLY A 682 -9.24 -0.67 -3.87
CA GLY A 682 -8.00 -0.21 -3.25
C GLY A 682 -7.95 1.32 -3.09
N THR A 683 -7.46 1.78 -1.95
CA THR A 683 -7.28 3.22 -1.69
C THR A 683 -5.91 3.68 -2.18
N LYS A 684 -5.88 4.71 -3.04
CA LYS A 684 -4.63 5.32 -3.52
C LYS A 684 -3.82 5.86 -2.34
N GLY A 685 -2.52 5.53 -2.29
CA GLY A 685 -1.62 5.93 -1.21
C GLY A 685 -1.74 5.11 0.08
N ALA A 686 -2.52 4.02 0.09
CA ALA A 686 -2.61 3.11 1.23
C ALA A 686 -1.43 2.14 1.34
N GLY A 687 -0.68 1.93 0.26
CA GLY A 687 0.55 1.14 0.27
C GLY A 687 1.61 1.75 1.19
N GLN A 688 2.29 0.92 1.96
CA GLN A 688 3.34 1.32 2.88
C GLN A 688 4.70 0.85 2.37
N PHE A 689 5.71 1.70 2.57
CA PHE A 689 7.10 1.28 2.41
C PHE A 689 7.45 0.26 3.50
N LEU A 690 7.96 -0.90 3.07
CA LEU A 690 8.40 -1.98 3.96
C LEU A 690 9.91 -1.91 4.14
N ARG A 691 10.36 -1.63 5.36
CA ARG A 691 11.75 -1.86 5.75
C ARG A 691 12.01 -3.36 5.80
N ARG A 692 13.05 -3.80 5.08
CA ARG A 692 13.38 -5.22 4.89
C ARG A 692 14.58 -5.63 5.74
N ALA A 693 14.54 -6.83 6.29
CA ALA A 693 15.69 -7.41 6.99
C ALA A 693 16.81 -7.77 5.99
N PRO A 694 18.09 -7.70 6.40
CA PRO A 694 19.21 -8.21 5.59
C PRO A 694 19.06 -9.70 5.23
N PHE A 695 19.67 -10.12 4.13
CA PHE A 695 19.55 -11.49 3.60
C PHE A 695 20.14 -12.53 4.57
N HIS A 696 21.31 -12.23 5.13
CA HIS A 696 21.85 -12.95 6.27
C HIS A 696 21.44 -12.21 7.54
N GLY A 697 20.53 -12.79 8.33
CA GLY A 697 19.99 -12.13 9.53
C GLY A 697 21.09 -11.70 10.50
N THR A 698 21.19 -10.38 10.76
CA THR A 698 22.17 -9.70 11.62
C THR A 698 23.63 -9.83 11.15
N PRO A 699 24.43 -8.74 11.09
CA PRO A 699 25.83 -8.80 10.65
C PRO A 699 26.62 -9.86 11.44
N ALA A 700 27.61 -10.49 10.79
CA ALA A 700 28.59 -11.30 11.50
C ALA A 700 29.17 -10.46 12.67
N PRO A 701 29.35 -11.03 13.87
CA PRO A 701 29.96 -10.30 14.98
C PRO A 701 31.30 -9.73 14.52
N GLU A 702 31.59 -8.48 14.91
CA GLU A 702 32.86 -7.80 14.63
C GLU A 702 34.00 -8.81 14.73
N ARG A 703 34.72 -9.02 13.62
CA ARG A 703 35.98 -9.77 13.65
C ARG A 703 36.85 -9.06 14.68
N SER A 704 37.02 -9.67 15.85
CA SER A 704 37.99 -9.18 16.82
C SER A 704 39.33 -9.14 16.09
N ALA A 705 40.00 -7.99 16.16
CA ALA A 705 41.34 -7.81 15.67
C ALA A 705 42.27 -8.74 16.48
N VAL A 706 42.37 -10.00 16.08
CA VAL A 706 43.36 -10.93 16.61
C VAL A 706 44.64 -10.71 15.82
N GLY A 707 45.48 -9.84 16.39
CA GLY A 707 46.93 -9.85 16.36
C GLY A 707 47.62 -10.33 15.08
N ALA A 708 47.99 -9.38 14.22
CA ALA A 708 49.24 -9.49 13.49
C ALA A 708 50.41 -9.26 14.47
N THR A 709 50.89 -10.34 15.08
CA THR A 709 52.23 -10.43 15.67
C THR A 709 52.85 -11.76 15.29
N ALA A 710 53.54 -11.77 14.15
CA ALA A 710 54.82 -12.44 13.86
C ALA A 710 55.11 -12.33 12.36
#